data_AF-A0A2V9JLQ5-F1
#
_entry.id   AF-A0A2V9JLQ5-F1
#
_cell.length_a   1.000
_cell.length_b   1.000
_cell.length_c   1.000
_cell.angle_alpha   90.00
_cell.angle_beta   90.00
_cell.angle_gamma   90.00
#
_symmetry.space_group_name_H-M   'P 1'
#
loop_
_entity.id
_entity.type
_entity.pdbx_description
1 polymer ?
#
loop_
_entity_poly.entity_id
_entity_poly.type
_entity_poly.pdbx_seq_one_letter_code
_entity_poly.pdbx_strand_id
1 'polypeptide(L)'
;MSDSYGGQLPGYNAYQSTWEATIANLVAKADSLGFTDIEWDLWNEPDYVQLWRTSPQQFYDAWEIGYRKLRSLKPGAVIVGPSATTNIPYIKDFLLFAKAHNVLPDVLSFHMVWGNERNIPYYASDLRAFMASNGINIPKISLNEYVAFDGSDSFTTSVPDPGRHARLLANLEQAAPDSAAKASWTSGSLGNVAPNNSKTPLWWAYKAYADITGRLVRVVSSQSIDGVAGQDSSTGTARVLLGSYGGVTGDAAVSITGLSHVGYLASGGRIHVLAERITSSTKGSTLPQRVIDADYTVSGSQITVLLPSFASTEAFVLTLSAPDTTPLLDPVAVYAFEEGSGSTASDSSGNGNTGTLLNGPIWTTGKIGKAVSFDGANDSVMVANNSALMPSSSLTLAAWFNANPQQGQFGTIIGKTSSGGYWLGIDRDGTDGGVANAVCGELAVAGVWKIIHSQAIVYSAWNHVALTYDGSAARLYLNGVQVDSAPLTGTVGDTTQPLCIGMDPNGGTCSDSPFKGIIDEVKIYNRALSGAEVFTLASPGAPDTTLPSVSLTVPASGAAVSGTAVTVSANATDNVAVAGVQFKLDGANLGSEDTTSPYSITWNSTSTANGSHTLSAVARDSSANKTTAASVTVNVSNGLVVPDTAPPQVSFTSPLDGARVQKDHKLNINAAATDNIKVSKVEFYVDGVLKGTDTVPDSNNVYKYVWRVPPPIGVTYRIQVIAYDSSNNSSSGVISVTSK
;
A
#
# COMPACT_ATOMS: atom_id res chain seq x y z
N MET A 1 20.78 8.87 44.73
CA MET A 1 20.89 8.86 46.21
C MET A 1 20.59 10.24 46.85
N SER A 2 20.00 11.21 46.13
CA SER A 2 20.04 12.63 46.52
C SER A 2 18.80 13.19 47.24
N ASP A 3 17.59 12.71 46.95
CA ASP A 3 16.39 13.52 47.27
C ASP A 3 15.82 13.29 48.67
N SER A 4 16.28 12.26 49.38
CA SER A 4 15.76 11.87 50.70
C SER A 4 16.60 12.36 51.89
N TYR A 5 17.75 13.01 51.66
CA TYR A 5 18.51 13.69 52.71
C TYR A 5 18.06 15.14 52.83
N GLY A 6 16.87 15.33 53.39
CA GLY A 6 16.39 16.63 53.84
C GLY A 6 17.41 17.30 54.78
N GLY A 7 18.03 18.37 54.30
CA GLY A 7 18.59 19.45 55.13
C GLY A 7 19.96 19.24 55.77
N GLN A 8 20.55 18.04 55.78
CA GLN A 8 21.89 17.83 56.34
C GLN A 8 22.64 16.70 55.63
N LEU A 9 23.41 17.02 54.58
CA LEU A 9 24.69 16.35 54.35
C LEU A 9 25.81 17.35 54.64
N PRO A 10 26.73 17.00 55.56
CA PRO A 10 27.55 17.96 56.28
C PRO A 10 28.78 18.35 55.46
N GLY A 11 29.19 19.62 55.60
CA GLY A 11 30.47 20.10 55.11
C GLY A 11 31.62 19.19 55.54
N TYR A 12 32.45 18.86 54.55
CA TYR A 12 33.69 18.08 54.45
C TYR A 12 34.51 17.66 55.70
N ASN A 13 34.40 18.25 56.88
CA ASN A 13 35.41 18.03 57.93
C ASN A 13 35.20 16.77 58.80
N ALA A 14 34.22 15.88 58.53
CA ALA A 14 33.98 14.72 59.41
C ALA A 14 33.38 13.41 58.80
N TYR A 15 33.31 13.19 57.48
CA TYR A 15 32.28 12.25 56.95
C TYR A 15 32.67 11.14 55.96
N GLN A 16 33.96 10.82 55.77
CA GLN A 16 34.38 9.68 54.91
C GLN A 16 33.69 8.36 55.32
N SER A 17 33.71 8.02 56.61
CA SER A 17 33.13 6.77 57.12
C SER A 17 31.63 6.67 56.86
N THR A 18 30.90 7.78 56.94
CA THR A 18 29.45 7.77 56.74
C THR A 18 29.10 7.62 55.26
N TRP A 19 29.83 8.31 54.37
CA TRP A 19 29.59 8.16 52.93
C TRP A 19 29.93 6.75 52.45
N GLU A 20 31.04 6.18 52.92
CA GLU A 20 31.40 4.80 52.65
C GLU A 20 30.37 3.80 53.19
N ALA A 21 29.79 4.05 54.37
CA ALA A 21 28.74 3.23 54.95
C ALA A 21 27.44 3.32 54.14
N THR A 22 27.05 4.50 53.67
CA THR A 22 25.89 4.69 52.80
C THR A 22 26.01 3.87 51.52
N ILE A 23 27.16 3.93 50.84
CA ILE A 23 27.41 3.14 49.63
C ILE A 23 27.37 1.65 49.94
N ALA A 24 28.01 1.21 51.02
CA ALA A 24 27.99 -0.20 51.41
C ALA A 24 26.56 -0.72 51.68
N ASN A 25 25.74 0.08 52.36
CA ASN A 25 24.36 -0.27 52.66
C ASN A 25 23.50 -0.33 51.39
N LEU A 26 23.69 0.59 50.44
CA LEU A 26 22.95 0.55 49.18
C LEU A 26 23.33 -0.66 48.33
N VAL A 27 24.63 -0.98 48.24
CA VAL A 27 25.13 -2.18 47.56
C VAL A 27 24.52 -3.44 48.16
N ALA A 28 24.58 -3.59 49.49
CA ALA A 28 24.00 -4.73 50.18
C ALA A 28 22.48 -4.83 49.97
N LYS A 29 21.77 -3.69 49.94
CA LYS A 29 20.33 -3.66 49.69
C LYS A 29 20.00 -4.08 48.26
N ALA A 30 20.70 -3.56 47.26
CA ALA A 30 20.53 -3.93 45.87
C ALA A 30 20.76 -5.43 45.65
N ASP A 31 21.83 -5.98 46.24
CA ASP A 31 22.13 -7.41 46.22
C ASP A 31 21.01 -8.24 46.85
N SER A 32 20.47 -7.80 48.00
CA SER A 32 19.38 -8.51 48.68
C SER A 32 18.07 -8.55 47.87
N LEU A 33 17.89 -7.59 46.95
CA LEU A 33 16.75 -7.51 46.05
C LEU A 33 16.99 -8.23 44.72
N GLY A 34 18.19 -8.78 44.50
CA GLY A 34 18.55 -9.49 43.28
C GLY A 34 18.75 -8.60 42.05
N PHE A 35 18.98 -7.29 42.25
CA PHE A 35 19.27 -6.39 41.14
C PHE A 35 20.69 -6.66 40.60
N THR A 36 20.78 -7.02 39.32
CA THR A 36 22.03 -7.45 38.67
C THR A 36 22.54 -6.49 37.60
N ASP A 37 21.68 -5.59 37.11
CA ASP A 37 21.98 -4.62 36.06
C ASP A 37 21.69 -3.21 36.59
N ILE A 38 22.69 -2.56 37.18
CA ILE A 38 22.55 -1.26 37.85
C ILE A 38 23.65 -0.31 37.38
N GLU A 39 23.22 0.85 36.92
CA GLU A 39 24.05 2.04 36.75
C GLU A 39 24.06 2.85 38.06
N TRP A 40 25.24 3.01 38.66
CA TRP A 40 25.43 3.64 39.97
C TRP A 40 25.81 5.10 39.80
N ASP A 41 24.79 5.95 39.77
CA ASP A 41 24.97 7.40 39.82
C ASP A 41 25.27 7.87 41.26
N LEU A 42 26.47 8.42 41.46
CA LEU A 42 26.96 8.74 42.80
C LEU A 42 26.31 10.00 43.38
N TRP A 43 25.82 10.93 42.55
CA TRP A 43 25.23 12.18 43.02
C TRP A 43 24.33 12.83 41.98
N ASN A 44 23.45 13.74 42.42
CA ASN A 44 22.58 14.52 41.52
C ASN A 44 22.88 16.02 41.61
N GLU A 45 23.13 16.67 40.47
CA GLU A 45 23.34 18.12 40.31
C GLU A 45 24.32 18.76 41.34
N PRO A 46 25.59 18.31 41.39
CA PRO A 46 26.58 18.85 42.33
C PRO A 46 26.98 20.31 42.08
N ASP A 47 26.60 20.86 40.92
CA ASP A 47 26.78 22.24 40.53
C ASP A 47 25.54 23.12 40.82
N TYR A 48 24.45 22.54 41.34
CA TYR A 48 23.27 23.26 41.77
C TYR A 48 23.26 23.50 43.29
N VAL A 49 23.37 24.77 43.69
CA VAL A 49 23.56 25.18 45.10
C VAL A 49 22.46 24.68 46.06
N GLN A 50 21.26 24.38 45.56
CA GLN A 50 20.19 23.85 46.41
C GLN A 50 20.43 22.39 46.82
N LEU A 51 21.09 21.60 45.97
CA LEU A 51 21.40 20.18 46.17
C LEU A 51 22.83 19.96 46.68
N TRP A 52 23.78 20.85 46.32
CA TRP A 52 25.14 20.85 46.86
C TRP A 52 25.55 22.24 47.35
N ARG A 53 25.52 22.42 48.68
CA ARG A 53 25.75 23.73 49.34
C ARG A 53 27.23 24.03 49.62
N THR A 54 28.14 23.27 49.05
CA THR A 54 29.58 23.33 49.37
C THR A 54 30.41 23.55 48.09
N SER A 55 31.74 23.62 48.21
CA SER A 55 32.61 23.92 47.07
C SER A 55 32.70 22.75 46.07
N PRO A 56 33.04 23.02 44.79
CA PRO A 56 33.33 21.97 43.80
C PRO A 56 34.42 20.98 44.25
N GLN A 57 35.48 21.46 44.90
CA GLN A 57 36.55 20.59 45.38
C GLN A 57 36.04 19.56 46.40
N GLN A 58 35.12 19.97 47.29
CA GLN A 58 34.54 19.04 48.26
C GLN A 58 33.68 17.97 47.59
N PHE A 59 33.04 18.29 46.46
CA PHE A 59 32.35 17.29 45.66
C PHE A 59 33.34 16.32 45.01
N TYR A 60 34.43 16.82 44.44
CA TYR A 60 35.48 16.00 43.82
C TYR A 60 36.06 14.98 44.81
N ASP A 61 36.30 15.40 46.05
CA ASP A 61 36.77 14.50 47.10
C ASP A 61 35.71 13.46 47.50
N ALA A 62 34.43 13.86 47.60
CA ALA A 62 33.32 12.95 47.88
C ALA A 62 33.11 11.92 46.75
N TRP A 63 33.28 12.36 45.50
CA TRP A 63 33.29 11.51 44.32
C TRP A 63 34.41 10.47 44.41
N GLU A 64 35.65 10.88 44.70
CA GLU A 64 36.78 9.95 44.82
C GLU A 64 36.55 8.90 45.90
N ILE A 65 36.09 9.30 47.09
CA ILE A 65 35.76 8.38 48.20
C ILE A 65 34.69 7.39 47.74
N GLY A 66 33.61 7.90 47.14
CA GLY A 66 32.49 7.06 46.73
C GLY A 66 32.84 6.08 45.61
N TYR A 67 33.56 6.57 44.60
CA TYR A 67 34.08 5.77 43.49
C TYR A 67 34.94 4.60 44.00
N ARG A 68 35.94 4.90 44.84
CA ARG A 68 36.85 3.87 45.37
C ARG A 68 36.11 2.88 46.24
N LYS A 69 35.16 3.34 47.08
CA LYS A 69 34.36 2.46 47.91
C LYS A 69 33.50 1.52 47.06
N LEU A 70 32.77 2.06 46.09
CA LEU A 70 31.91 1.25 45.22
C LEU A 70 32.74 0.22 44.44
N ARG A 71 33.87 0.63 43.84
CA ARG A 71 34.81 -0.29 43.19
C ARG A 71 35.33 -1.39 44.10
N SER A 72 35.58 -1.09 45.38
CA SER A 72 36.05 -2.09 46.35
C SER A 72 34.99 -3.16 46.66
N LEU A 73 33.71 -2.79 46.64
CA LEU A 73 32.60 -3.70 46.92
C LEU A 73 32.12 -4.43 45.66
N LYS A 74 32.17 -3.74 44.51
CA LYS A 74 31.68 -4.20 43.20
C LYS A 74 32.66 -3.76 42.10
N PRO A 75 33.74 -4.52 41.84
CA PRO A 75 34.74 -4.15 40.84
C PRO A 75 34.15 -3.86 39.45
N GLY A 76 33.11 -4.60 39.05
CA GLY A 76 32.42 -4.45 37.77
C GLY A 76 31.19 -3.54 37.77
N ALA A 77 30.92 -2.75 38.82
CA ALA A 77 29.80 -1.81 38.82
C ALA A 77 29.93 -0.78 37.68
N VAL A 78 28.84 -0.40 37.03
CA VAL A 78 28.87 0.73 36.09
C VAL A 78 28.69 2.02 36.90
N ILE A 79 29.71 2.89 36.94
CA ILE A 79 29.69 4.14 37.70
C ILE A 79 29.33 5.29 36.77
N VAL A 80 28.30 6.05 37.15
CA VAL A 80 27.73 7.15 36.35
C VAL A 80 27.98 8.48 37.06
N GLY A 81 28.29 9.53 36.31
CA GLY A 81 28.47 10.88 36.87
C GLY A 81 29.09 11.89 35.90
N PRO A 82 29.20 13.16 36.32
CA PRO A 82 28.86 13.68 37.66
C PRO A 82 27.38 14.08 37.80
N SER A 83 26.55 13.89 36.77
CA SER A 83 25.14 14.31 36.74
C SER A 83 24.98 15.78 37.08
N ALA A 84 25.92 16.59 36.57
CA ALA A 84 25.83 18.03 36.63
C ALA A 84 24.65 18.51 35.79
N THR A 85 24.19 19.72 36.08
CA THR A 85 23.17 20.39 35.28
C THR A 85 23.74 20.78 33.90
N THR A 86 23.13 21.73 33.18
CA THR A 86 23.63 22.21 31.88
C THR A 86 24.97 22.99 31.94
N ASN A 87 25.76 22.86 33.01
CA ASN A 87 27.03 23.56 33.24
C ASN A 87 28.24 22.82 32.62
N ILE A 88 28.42 22.97 31.30
CA ILE A 88 29.51 22.31 30.55
C ILE A 88 30.91 22.63 31.08
N PRO A 89 31.27 23.87 31.46
CA PRO A 89 32.56 24.15 32.08
C PRO A 89 32.83 23.33 33.35
N TYR A 90 31.85 23.21 34.25
CA TYR A 90 31.98 22.40 35.47
C TYR A 90 32.27 20.93 35.14
N ILE A 91 31.58 20.35 34.16
CA ILE A 91 31.79 18.97 33.71
C ILE A 91 33.23 18.79 33.21
N LYS A 92 33.74 19.73 32.42
CA LYS A 92 35.12 19.70 31.91
C LYS A 92 36.16 19.72 33.04
N ASP A 93 35.96 20.57 34.05
CA ASP A 93 36.84 20.65 35.22
C ASP A 93 36.80 19.35 36.04
N PHE A 94 35.61 18.79 36.27
CA PHE A 94 35.43 17.50 36.93
C PHE A 94 36.18 16.38 36.19
N LEU A 95 36.07 16.31 34.86
CA LEU A 95 36.72 15.29 34.05
C LEU A 95 38.25 15.34 34.15
N LEU A 96 38.84 16.54 34.21
CA LEU A 96 40.28 16.71 34.42
C LEU A 96 40.70 16.22 35.81
N PHE A 97 39.93 16.55 36.85
CA PHE A 97 40.15 16.03 38.21
C PHE A 97 40.07 14.49 38.23
N ALA A 98 38.98 13.93 37.72
CA ALA A 98 38.73 12.49 37.76
C ALA A 98 39.79 11.70 36.99
N LYS A 99 40.29 12.25 35.87
CA LYS A 99 41.44 11.70 35.16
C LYS A 99 42.70 11.70 36.03
N ALA A 100 43.05 12.85 36.62
CA ALA A 100 44.25 12.99 37.44
C ALA A 100 44.26 12.05 38.66
N HIS A 101 43.08 11.72 39.19
CA HIS A 101 42.90 10.88 40.37
C HIS A 101 42.61 9.40 40.05
N ASN A 102 42.53 9.01 38.77
CA ASN A 102 42.15 7.67 38.30
C ASN A 102 40.77 7.22 38.81
N VAL A 103 39.79 8.12 38.76
CA VAL A 103 38.40 7.92 39.20
C VAL A 103 37.38 8.40 38.15
N LEU A 104 37.72 8.25 36.87
CA LEU A 104 36.79 8.55 35.76
C LEU A 104 35.53 7.65 35.84
N PRO A 105 34.33 8.20 35.60
CA PRO A 105 33.12 7.39 35.49
C PRO A 105 33.19 6.48 34.25
N ASP A 106 32.38 5.43 34.25
CA ASP A 106 32.18 4.57 33.07
C ASP A 106 31.19 5.18 32.07
N VAL A 107 30.26 6.00 32.59
CA VAL A 107 29.27 6.75 31.81
C VAL A 107 29.31 8.21 32.24
N LEU A 108 29.57 9.10 31.29
CA LEU A 108 29.47 10.54 31.52
C LEU A 108 27.99 10.93 31.55
N SER A 109 27.48 11.39 32.68
CA SER A 109 26.11 11.88 32.82
C SER A 109 26.02 13.38 33.06
N PHE A 110 25.01 14.01 32.46
CA PHE A 110 24.65 15.41 32.69
C PHE A 110 23.23 15.70 32.22
N HIS A 111 22.65 16.80 32.72
CA HIS A 111 21.25 17.14 32.47
C HIS A 111 21.10 18.17 31.37
N MET A 112 19.98 18.11 30.64
CA MET A 112 19.55 19.10 29.66
C MET A 112 18.30 19.81 30.16
N VAL A 113 18.55 20.84 30.97
CA VAL A 113 17.52 21.61 31.69
C VAL A 113 17.61 23.11 31.40
N TRP A 114 16.56 23.85 31.78
CA TRP A 114 16.47 25.32 31.70
C TRP A 114 16.54 25.91 30.28
N GLY A 115 15.83 25.30 29.32
CA GLY A 115 15.70 25.84 27.96
C GLY A 115 16.90 25.59 27.05
N ASN A 116 17.73 24.61 27.41
CA ASN A 116 18.93 24.24 26.66
C ASN A 116 18.75 23.07 25.70
N GLU A 117 17.51 22.59 25.52
CA GLU A 117 17.24 21.38 24.73
C GLU A 117 17.65 21.49 23.26
N ARG A 118 17.81 22.71 22.74
CA ARG A 118 18.29 22.97 21.38
C ARG A 118 19.80 22.76 21.24
N ASN A 119 20.53 22.80 22.35
CA ASN A 119 21.99 22.75 22.38
C ASN A 119 22.51 21.33 22.67
N ILE A 120 21.63 20.34 22.86
CA ILE A 120 22.01 18.95 23.16
C ILE A 120 23.08 18.43 22.17
N PRO A 121 22.91 18.55 20.83
CA PRO A 121 23.91 18.03 19.89
C PRO A 121 25.26 18.73 20.03
N TYR A 122 25.23 20.06 20.25
CA TYR A 122 26.43 20.86 20.42
C TYR A 122 27.19 20.48 21.70
N TYR A 123 26.51 20.40 22.84
CA TYR A 123 27.15 20.06 24.12
C TYR A 123 27.70 18.64 24.14
N ALA A 124 26.98 17.67 23.60
CA ALA A 124 27.47 16.30 23.50
C ALA A 124 28.71 16.22 22.58
N SER A 125 28.73 16.96 21.46
CA SER A 125 29.90 17.03 20.57
C SER A 125 31.10 17.73 21.25
N ASP A 126 30.87 18.83 21.95
CA ASP A 126 31.90 19.59 22.66
C ASP A 126 32.55 18.75 23.76
N LEU A 127 31.76 18.01 24.55
CA LEU A 127 32.27 17.10 25.58
C LEU A 127 33.07 15.94 24.99
N ARG A 128 32.62 15.32 23.89
CA ARG A 128 33.39 14.27 23.19
C ARG A 128 34.73 14.81 22.67
N ALA A 129 34.72 15.98 22.03
CA ALA A 129 35.94 16.61 21.53
C ALA A 129 36.91 16.97 22.66
N PHE A 130 36.38 17.46 23.79
CA PHE A 130 37.16 17.75 24.98
C PHE A 130 37.79 16.50 25.58
N MET A 131 37.01 15.41 25.73
CA MET A 131 37.53 14.13 26.23
C MET A 131 38.64 13.60 25.34
N ALA A 132 38.44 13.60 24.01
CA ALA A 132 39.44 13.15 23.04
C ALA A 132 40.74 13.98 23.13
N SER A 133 40.62 15.31 23.16
CA SER A 133 41.77 16.23 23.23
C SER A 133 42.56 16.09 24.54
N ASN A 134 41.89 15.66 25.61
CA ASN A 134 42.50 15.45 26.92
C ASN A 134 42.82 13.99 27.21
N GLY A 135 42.75 13.08 26.24
CA GLY A 135 43.06 11.66 26.44
C GLY A 135 42.19 11.00 27.53
N ILE A 136 40.92 11.36 27.58
CA ILE A 136 39.88 10.76 28.43
C ILE A 136 39.07 9.83 27.54
N ASN A 137 38.92 8.57 27.96
CA ASN A 137 38.17 7.57 27.20
C ASN A 137 36.98 7.09 28.01
N ILE A 138 35.89 7.85 27.97
CA ILE A 138 34.59 7.44 28.49
C ILE A 138 33.71 7.15 27.27
N PRO A 139 33.35 5.88 27.02
CA PRO A 139 32.68 5.51 25.77
C PRO A 139 31.21 5.91 25.75
N LYS A 140 30.59 6.10 26.92
CA LYS A 140 29.16 6.31 27.04
C LYS A 140 28.79 7.69 27.55
N ILE A 141 27.75 8.29 26.98
CA ILE A 141 27.12 9.52 27.45
C ILE A 141 25.67 9.23 27.84
N SER A 142 25.26 9.70 29.02
CA SER A 142 23.88 9.66 29.49
C SER A 142 23.32 11.05 29.71
N LEU A 143 22.14 11.30 29.16
CA LEU A 143 21.31 12.47 29.46
C LEU A 143 20.21 12.05 30.44
N ASN A 144 20.61 11.72 31.66
CA ASN A 144 19.76 11.11 32.68
C ASN A 144 18.67 12.05 33.23
N GLU A 145 18.69 13.33 32.87
CA GLU A 145 17.52 14.20 32.94
C GLU A 145 17.48 15.16 31.75
N TYR A 146 16.37 15.16 31.01
CA TYR A 146 16.09 16.17 30.00
C TYR A 146 14.64 16.68 30.10
N VAL A 147 14.43 17.93 29.69
CA VAL A 147 13.09 18.56 29.62
C VAL A 147 12.98 19.46 28.39
N ALA A 148 11.77 19.62 27.86
CA ALA A 148 11.46 20.68 26.89
C ALA A 148 10.94 21.91 27.66
N PHE A 149 11.64 23.04 27.62
CA PHE A 149 11.19 24.23 28.36
C PHE A 149 10.22 25.08 27.51
N ASP A 150 8.97 24.67 27.48
CA ASP A 150 7.83 25.43 26.92
C ASP A 150 6.76 25.77 27.97
N GLY A 151 7.01 25.40 29.22
CA GLY A 151 6.03 25.50 30.31
C GLY A 151 5.18 24.24 30.51
N SER A 152 5.17 23.26 29.58
CA SER A 152 4.49 21.95 29.69
C SER A 152 5.04 21.04 30.80
N ASP A 153 6.25 21.35 31.28
CA ASP A 153 7.04 20.53 32.20
C ASP A 153 7.32 21.17 33.57
N SER A 154 6.70 22.31 33.88
CA SER A 154 6.74 22.89 35.25
C SER A 154 5.46 22.57 36.03
N PHE A 155 5.49 22.73 37.37
CA PHE A 155 4.44 22.43 38.38
C PHE A 155 3.01 22.99 38.12
N THR A 156 2.68 23.46 36.92
CA THR A 156 1.42 24.15 36.58
C THR A 156 0.85 23.67 35.25
N THR A 157 -0.21 22.85 35.29
CA THR A 157 -1.42 22.88 34.42
C THR A 157 -1.31 23.19 32.91
N SER A 158 -0.18 22.95 32.27
CA SER A 158 0.08 23.37 30.89
C SER A 158 -0.27 22.28 29.88
N VAL A 159 -0.71 22.73 28.71
CA VAL A 159 -1.17 21.90 27.60
C VAL A 159 0.03 21.11 27.02
N PRO A 160 -0.08 19.78 26.85
CA PRO A 160 0.95 18.96 26.19
C PRO A 160 1.37 19.50 24.80
N ASP A 161 2.68 19.60 24.52
CA ASP A 161 3.23 20.03 23.22
C ASP A 161 4.04 18.89 22.55
N PRO A 162 3.36 17.98 21.82
CA PRO A 162 4.04 16.92 21.09
C PRO A 162 4.99 17.43 19.99
N GLY A 163 4.76 18.63 19.43
CA GLY A 163 5.60 19.19 18.37
C GLY A 163 7.01 19.52 18.82
N ARG A 164 7.15 20.19 19.96
CA ARG A 164 8.47 20.46 20.56
C ARG A 164 9.20 19.19 20.98
N HIS A 165 8.46 18.18 21.44
CA HIS A 165 9.02 16.90 21.84
C HIS A 165 9.58 16.10 20.66
N ALA A 166 8.93 16.14 19.48
CA ALA A 166 9.49 15.53 18.28
C ALA A 166 10.87 16.13 17.93
N ARG A 167 11.04 17.45 18.07
CA ARG A 167 12.35 18.11 17.89
C ARG A 167 13.36 17.72 18.98
N LEU A 168 12.93 17.69 20.23
CA LEU A 168 13.79 17.25 21.34
C LEU A 168 14.35 15.85 21.08
N LEU A 169 13.51 14.93 20.62
CA LEU A 169 13.92 13.58 20.23
C LEU A 169 14.88 13.60 19.03
N ALA A 170 14.66 14.46 18.04
CA ALA A 170 15.60 14.66 16.93
C ALA A 170 16.98 15.14 17.42
N ASN A 171 17.02 16.08 18.38
CA ASN A 171 18.26 16.55 18.98
C ASN A 171 18.97 15.46 19.79
N LEU A 172 18.21 14.61 20.49
CA LEU A 172 18.77 13.46 21.20
C LEU A 172 19.40 12.48 20.21
N GLU A 173 18.70 12.10 19.14
CA GLU A 173 19.23 11.20 18.11
C GLU A 173 20.47 11.77 17.41
N GLN A 174 20.48 13.08 17.13
CA GLN A 174 21.66 13.74 16.58
C GLN A 174 22.84 13.76 17.57
N ALA A 175 22.57 13.92 18.86
CA ALA A 175 23.58 13.90 19.91
C ALA A 175 24.10 12.48 20.18
N ALA A 176 23.34 11.45 19.80
CA ALA A 176 23.63 10.03 20.00
C ALA A 176 24.10 9.69 21.43
N PRO A 177 23.34 10.06 22.48
CA PRO A 177 23.61 9.56 23.82
C PRO A 177 23.31 8.06 23.88
N ASP A 178 23.99 7.34 24.76
CA ASP A 178 23.74 5.92 25.01
C ASP A 178 22.42 5.72 25.79
N SER A 179 22.06 6.69 26.62
CA SER A 179 20.78 6.73 27.31
C SER A 179 20.31 8.16 27.54
N ALA A 180 19.00 8.36 27.57
CA ALA A 180 18.38 9.63 27.92
C ALA A 180 17.09 9.36 28.69
N ALA A 181 16.86 10.09 29.78
CA ALA A 181 15.66 9.96 30.59
C ALA A 181 14.97 11.31 30.74
N LYS A 182 13.67 11.34 30.44
CA LYS A 182 12.86 12.53 30.67
C LYS A 182 12.77 12.78 32.17
N ALA A 183 13.00 14.02 32.60
CA ALA A 183 12.91 14.36 34.01
C ALA A 183 11.48 14.11 34.54
N SER A 184 11.39 13.55 35.75
CA SER A 184 10.12 13.25 36.44
C SER A 184 10.16 13.78 37.87
N TRP A 185 9.91 15.08 38.02
CA TRP A 185 9.91 15.77 39.32
C TRP A 185 8.71 15.47 40.22
N THR A 186 7.76 14.67 39.72
CA THR A 186 6.60 14.18 40.45
C THR A 186 6.46 12.67 40.27
N SER A 187 6.02 11.97 41.30
CA SER A 187 5.77 10.53 41.22
C SER A 187 4.51 10.22 40.42
N GLY A 188 4.52 9.13 39.64
CA GLY A 188 3.31 8.56 39.03
C GLY A 188 2.81 9.26 37.75
N SER A 189 3.61 10.14 37.15
CA SER A 189 3.22 10.88 35.93
C SER A 189 4.01 10.54 34.67
N LEU A 190 5.10 9.78 34.79
CA LEU A 190 6.11 9.60 33.73
C LEU A 190 6.53 10.95 33.12
N GLY A 191 6.77 11.96 33.97
CA GLY A 191 7.09 13.31 33.51
C GLY A 191 5.98 13.90 32.62
N ASN A 192 4.72 13.81 33.04
CA ASN A 192 3.53 14.29 32.31
C ASN A 192 3.22 13.55 30.98
N VAL A 193 3.95 12.46 30.67
CA VAL A 193 3.64 11.60 29.51
C VAL A 193 2.39 10.75 29.79
N ALA A 194 2.24 10.26 31.03
CA ALA A 194 1.07 9.49 31.43
C ALA A 194 0.65 9.73 32.90
N PRO A 195 0.18 10.94 33.24
CA PRO A 195 -0.33 11.24 34.58
C PRO A 195 -1.49 10.32 34.94
N ASN A 196 -1.38 9.66 36.10
CA ASN A 196 -2.40 8.75 36.63
C ASN A 196 -2.82 7.64 35.65
N ASN A 197 -1.84 7.07 34.91
CA ASN A 197 -2.05 6.05 33.86
C ASN A 197 -2.91 6.51 32.66
N SER A 198 -3.17 7.81 32.50
CA SER A 198 -3.87 8.37 31.34
C SER A 198 -2.88 8.82 30.28
N LYS A 199 -3.01 8.32 29.04
CA LYS A 199 -2.15 8.70 27.90
C LYS A 199 -2.42 10.14 27.47
N THR A 200 -1.38 10.98 27.44
CA THR A 200 -1.45 12.35 26.91
C THR A 200 -1.02 12.40 25.43
N PRO A 201 -1.18 13.53 24.74
CA PRO A 201 -0.53 13.75 23.44
C PRO A 201 0.97 13.47 23.43
N LEU A 202 1.69 13.73 24.54
CA LEU A 202 3.11 13.35 24.65
C LEU A 202 3.29 11.84 24.58
N TRP A 203 2.42 11.06 25.23
CA TRP A 203 2.48 9.59 25.14
C TRP A 203 2.48 9.11 23.69
N TRP A 204 1.61 9.68 22.86
CA TRP A 204 1.53 9.30 21.45
C TRP A 204 2.75 9.73 20.65
N ALA A 205 3.36 10.88 20.95
CA ALA A 205 4.62 11.28 20.32
C ALA A 205 5.77 10.33 20.70
N TYR A 206 5.90 9.96 21.99
CA TYR A 206 6.90 9.00 22.45
C TYR A 206 6.63 7.58 21.92
N LYS A 207 5.36 7.17 21.80
CA LYS A 207 4.99 5.90 21.18
C LYS A 207 5.35 5.88 19.70
N ALA A 208 5.07 6.97 18.97
CA ALA A 208 5.43 7.09 17.56
C ALA A 208 6.94 7.02 17.36
N TYR A 209 7.71 7.68 18.23
CA TYR A 209 9.17 7.57 18.26
C TYR A 209 9.64 6.13 18.54
N ALA A 210 9.08 5.47 19.56
CA ALA A 210 9.41 4.08 19.89
C ALA A 210 9.08 3.08 18.77
N ASP A 211 8.12 3.41 17.90
CA ASP A 211 7.78 2.59 16.73
C ASP A 211 8.71 2.80 15.53
N ILE A 212 9.60 3.80 15.57
CA ILE A 212 10.65 3.96 14.58
C ILE A 212 11.68 2.87 14.83
N THR A 213 11.66 1.88 13.95
CA THR A 213 12.47 0.66 14.04
C THR A 213 13.42 0.55 12.85
N GLY A 214 14.29 -0.45 12.87
CA GLY A 214 15.29 -0.67 11.82
C GLY A 214 16.40 0.38 11.83
N ARG A 215 16.56 1.09 10.71
CA ARG A 215 17.64 2.04 10.50
C ARG A 215 17.13 3.47 10.45
N LEU A 216 17.68 4.34 11.30
CA LEU A 216 17.43 5.78 11.22
C LEU A 216 17.86 6.35 9.87
N VAL A 217 17.06 7.27 9.34
CA VAL A 217 17.31 7.99 8.10
C VAL A 217 17.41 9.50 8.37
N ARG A 218 18.16 10.19 7.50
CA ARG A 218 18.43 11.61 7.68
C ARG A 218 17.16 12.44 7.47
N VAL A 219 16.80 13.24 8.47
CA VAL A 219 15.82 14.32 8.35
C VAL A 219 16.57 15.64 8.06
N VAL A 220 16.04 16.43 7.12
CA VAL A 220 16.55 17.78 6.85
C VAL A 220 15.60 18.78 7.48
N SER A 221 16.02 19.34 8.60
CA SER A 221 15.23 20.29 9.38
C SER A 221 14.97 21.58 8.58
N SER A 222 13.78 22.15 8.74
CA SER A 222 13.50 23.51 8.30
C SER A 222 13.74 24.49 9.46
N GLN A 223 13.45 25.78 9.26
CA GLN A 223 13.55 26.75 10.36
C GLN A 223 12.56 26.46 11.50
N SER A 224 11.46 25.74 11.24
CA SER A 224 10.34 25.59 12.16
C SER A 224 9.77 24.17 12.28
N ILE A 225 10.29 23.19 11.53
CA ILE A 225 9.86 21.80 11.60
C ILE A 225 11.10 20.91 11.64
N ASP A 226 11.09 19.94 12.55
CA ASP A 226 12.14 18.94 12.70
C ASP A 226 11.55 17.59 13.10
N GLY A 227 12.36 16.54 13.12
CA GLY A 227 11.85 15.22 13.46
C GLY A 227 12.85 14.07 13.39
N VAL A 228 12.32 12.88 13.63
CA VAL A 228 13.05 11.61 13.58
C VAL A 228 12.40 10.73 12.53
N ALA A 229 13.22 10.01 11.76
CA ALA A 229 12.73 9.08 10.75
C ALA A 229 13.56 7.79 10.73
N GLY A 230 12.92 6.68 10.38
CA GLY A 230 13.59 5.40 10.20
C GLY A 230 12.87 4.51 9.21
N GLN A 231 13.57 3.48 8.75
CA GLN A 231 13.10 2.50 7.78
C GLN A 231 13.45 1.09 8.23
N ASP A 232 12.46 0.20 8.14
CA ASP A 232 12.58 -1.19 8.57
C ASP A 232 11.98 -2.13 7.52
N SER A 233 12.85 -2.83 6.80
CA SER A 233 12.46 -3.84 5.82
C SER A 233 11.80 -5.07 6.44
N SER A 234 12.02 -5.35 7.74
CA SER A 234 11.43 -6.50 8.43
C SER A 234 9.94 -6.29 8.74
N THR A 235 9.54 -5.04 8.99
CA THR A 235 8.14 -4.65 9.17
C THR A 235 7.49 -4.20 7.87
N GLY A 236 8.28 -3.98 6.81
CA GLY A 236 7.79 -3.47 5.53
C GLY A 236 7.39 -1.99 5.59
N THR A 237 7.91 -1.23 6.56
CA THR A 237 7.50 0.16 6.78
C THR A 237 8.67 1.14 6.87
N ALA A 238 8.38 2.42 6.64
CA ALA A 238 9.21 3.53 7.09
C ALA A 238 8.34 4.52 7.85
N ARG A 239 8.89 5.13 8.89
CA ARG A 239 8.16 6.03 9.79
C ARG A 239 8.88 7.34 9.95
N VAL A 240 8.11 8.42 10.01
CA VAL A 240 8.60 9.79 10.22
C VAL A 240 7.76 10.44 11.31
N LEU A 241 8.38 10.85 12.41
CA LEU A 241 7.79 11.71 13.43
C LEU A 241 8.28 13.14 13.20
N LEU A 242 7.38 14.07 12.90
CA LEU A 242 7.66 15.49 12.68
C LEU A 242 6.96 16.34 13.73
N GLY A 243 7.60 17.42 14.16
CA GLY A 243 6.99 18.42 15.03
C GLY A 243 7.28 19.85 14.57
N SER A 244 6.27 20.71 14.67
CA SER A 244 6.43 22.14 14.47
C SER A 244 6.89 22.82 15.75
N TYR A 245 7.69 23.88 15.63
CA TYR A 245 8.12 24.72 16.75
C TYR A 245 8.22 26.20 16.34
N GLY A 246 8.04 27.09 17.31
CA GLY A 246 8.31 28.53 17.10
C GLY A 246 7.18 29.32 16.42
N GLY A 247 5.94 28.80 16.43
CA GLY A 247 4.75 29.57 16.07
C GLY A 247 4.37 29.57 14.58
N VAL A 248 5.07 28.80 13.74
CA VAL A 248 4.68 28.65 12.33
C VAL A 248 3.48 27.70 12.22
N THR A 249 2.46 28.14 11.51
CA THR A 249 1.22 27.39 11.25
C THR A 249 0.91 27.39 9.75
N GLY A 250 0.30 26.32 9.27
CA GLY A 250 -0.12 26.18 7.87
C GLY A 250 0.29 24.84 7.26
N ASP A 251 0.05 24.69 5.97
CA ASP A 251 0.38 23.43 5.29
C ASP A 251 1.88 23.22 5.21
N ALA A 252 2.33 21.98 5.41
CA ALA A 252 3.74 21.61 5.36
C ALA A 252 3.99 20.53 4.29
N ALA A 253 4.87 20.83 3.34
CA ALA A 253 5.30 19.86 2.33
C ALA A 253 6.48 19.03 2.87
N VAL A 254 6.30 17.72 2.95
CA VAL A 254 7.34 16.75 3.34
C VAL A 254 7.83 16.03 2.09
N SER A 255 9.06 16.30 1.69
CA SER A 255 9.70 15.60 0.56
C SER A 255 10.42 14.35 1.06
N ILE A 256 9.97 13.20 0.58
CA ILE A 256 10.55 11.89 0.92
C ILE A 256 11.32 11.42 -0.31
N THR A 257 12.64 11.31 -0.18
CA THR A 257 13.56 11.05 -1.30
C THR A 257 14.35 9.76 -1.09
N GLY A 258 15.03 9.29 -2.13
CA GLY A 258 15.83 8.06 -2.06
C GLY A 258 15.00 6.78 -2.00
N LEU A 259 13.72 6.83 -2.42
CA LEU A 259 12.80 5.69 -2.39
C LEU A 259 13.27 4.47 -3.20
N SER A 260 14.14 4.66 -4.19
CA SER A 260 14.80 3.58 -4.93
C SER A 260 15.66 2.65 -4.06
N HIS A 261 16.08 3.10 -2.87
CA HIS A 261 16.84 2.27 -1.90
C HIS A 261 15.94 1.45 -0.96
N VAL A 262 14.62 1.67 -0.99
CA VAL A 262 13.63 1.06 -0.10
C VAL A 262 12.48 0.48 -0.91
N GLY A 263 12.81 -0.35 -1.91
CA GLY A 263 11.84 -0.90 -2.86
C GLY A 263 10.70 -1.72 -2.23
N TYR A 264 10.88 -2.23 -1.02
CA TYR A 264 9.84 -2.94 -0.26
C TYR A 264 8.67 -2.03 0.17
N LEU A 265 8.87 -0.71 0.15
CA LEU A 265 7.80 0.27 0.41
C LEU A 265 6.92 0.54 -0.81
N ALA A 266 7.30 0.07 -2.00
CA ALA A 266 6.62 0.41 -3.24
C ALA A 266 6.09 -0.82 -3.97
N SER A 267 4.89 -0.71 -4.53
CA SER A 267 4.31 -1.70 -5.44
C SER A 267 3.60 -1.00 -6.59
N GLY A 268 3.81 -1.47 -7.82
CA GLY A 268 3.23 -0.86 -9.01
C GLY A 268 3.61 0.62 -9.22
N GLY A 269 4.80 1.04 -8.77
CA GLY A 269 5.25 2.44 -8.85
C GLY A 269 4.57 3.38 -7.85
N ARG A 270 3.82 2.84 -6.88
CA ARG A 270 3.11 3.61 -5.85
C ARG A 270 3.60 3.24 -4.45
N ILE A 271 3.46 4.16 -3.51
CA ILE A 271 3.71 3.98 -2.07
C ILE A 271 2.46 4.43 -1.32
N HIS A 272 2.07 3.67 -0.31
CA HIS A 272 1.01 4.06 0.60
C HIS A 272 1.55 4.98 1.69
N VAL A 273 0.83 6.06 1.98
CA VAL A 273 1.15 7.00 3.05
C VAL A 273 -0.04 7.14 3.98
N LEU A 274 0.14 6.71 5.22
CA LEU A 274 -0.72 7.04 6.35
C LEU A 274 -0.09 8.20 7.13
N ALA A 275 -0.73 9.36 7.18
CA ALA A 275 -0.35 10.45 8.08
C ALA A 275 -1.37 10.63 9.20
N GLU A 276 -0.87 10.69 10.43
CA GLU A 276 -1.65 10.89 11.65
C GLU A 276 -1.17 12.16 12.37
N ARG A 277 -2.10 12.98 12.82
CA ARG A 277 -1.88 14.22 13.56
C ARG A 277 -2.10 14.02 15.05
N ILE A 278 -1.13 14.41 15.86
CA ILE A 278 -1.21 14.42 17.31
C ILE A 278 -1.45 15.86 17.76
N THR A 279 -2.68 16.13 18.23
CA THR A 279 -3.07 17.48 18.67
C THR A 279 -2.60 17.77 20.10
N SER A 280 -2.41 19.04 20.46
CA SER A 280 -2.02 19.45 21.82
C SER A 280 -3.20 19.46 22.81
N SER A 281 -4.45 19.53 22.34
CA SER A 281 -5.65 19.64 23.18
C SER A 281 -6.07 18.31 23.82
N THR A 282 -6.45 18.36 25.10
CA THR A 282 -7.19 17.29 25.79
C THR A 282 -8.71 17.50 25.76
N LYS A 283 -9.20 18.65 25.25
CA LYS A 283 -10.61 18.84 24.89
C LYS A 283 -10.81 18.29 23.47
N GLY A 284 -11.26 17.04 23.40
CA GLY A 284 -11.29 16.24 22.16
C GLY A 284 -10.45 14.96 22.33
N SER A 285 -10.61 14.00 21.40
CA SER A 285 -9.89 12.72 21.45
C SER A 285 -8.38 12.93 21.65
N THR A 286 -7.79 12.23 22.62
CA THR A 286 -6.34 12.22 22.84
C THR A 286 -5.61 11.30 21.85
N LEU A 287 -6.33 10.62 20.95
CA LEU A 287 -5.76 9.72 19.95
C LEU A 287 -5.16 10.50 18.76
N PRO A 288 -4.11 9.96 18.12
CA PRO A 288 -3.66 10.43 16.82
C PRO A 288 -4.81 10.39 15.79
N GLN A 289 -4.99 11.48 15.06
CA GLN A 289 -6.05 11.63 14.05
C GLN A 289 -5.47 11.36 12.67
N ARG A 290 -5.96 10.34 11.98
CA ARG A 290 -5.62 10.10 10.58
C ARG A 290 -6.10 11.28 9.72
N VAL A 291 -5.17 11.90 8.99
CA VAL A 291 -5.42 13.04 8.10
C VAL A 291 -5.11 12.73 6.64
N ILE A 292 -4.28 11.72 6.39
CA ILE A 292 -3.93 11.23 5.05
C ILE A 292 -3.86 9.71 5.17
N ASP A 293 -4.43 9.00 4.20
CA ASP A 293 -4.33 7.56 4.04
C ASP A 293 -4.58 7.31 2.55
N ALA A 294 -3.49 7.33 1.77
CA ALA A 294 -3.57 7.38 0.32
C ALA A 294 -2.30 6.85 -0.34
N ASP A 295 -2.45 6.35 -1.56
CA ASP A 295 -1.34 5.96 -2.42
C ASP A 295 -0.78 7.16 -3.18
N TYR A 296 0.54 7.29 -3.18
CA TYR A 296 1.29 8.30 -3.91
C TYR A 296 2.09 7.65 -5.03
N THR A 297 2.02 8.23 -6.22
CA THR A 297 2.87 7.81 -7.34
C THR A 297 4.31 8.26 -7.09
N VAL A 298 5.26 7.32 -7.18
CA VAL A 298 6.68 7.62 -7.04
C VAL A 298 7.20 8.19 -8.35
N SER A 299 7.73 9.41 -8.29
CA SER A 299 8.37 10.06 -9.44
C SER A 299 9.79 10.46 -9.06
N GLY A 300 10.78 10.14 -9.92
CA GLY A 300 12.18 10.53 -9.67
C GLY A 300 12.76 10.02 -8.35
N SER A 301 12.34 8.83 -7.87
CA SER A 301 12.75 8.27 -6.57
C SER A 301 12.30 9.12 -5.36
N GLN A 302 11.20 9.86 -5.49
CA GLN A 302 10.62 10.67 -4.42
C GLN A 302 9.09 10.72 -4.44
N ILE A 303 8.51 11.12 -3.31
CA ILE A 303 7.13 11.61 -3.18
C ILE A 303 7.13 12.91 -2.35
N THR A 304 6.10 13.72 -2.51
CA THR A 304 5.85 14.89 -1.66
C THR A 304 4.49 14.74 -1.00
N VAL A 305 4.48 14.73 0.33
CA VAL A 305 3.25 14.64 1.14
C VAL A 305 2.93 16.03 1.66
N LEU A 306 1.72 16.53 1.41
CA LEU A 306 1.26 17.82 1.92
C LEU A 306 0.44 17.62 3.19
N LEU A 307 1.00 18.00 4.34
CA LEU A 307 0.33 17.91 5.64
C LEU A 307 -0.53 19.17 5.86
N PRO A 308 -1.86 19.04 6.03
CA PRO A 308 -2.73 20.19 6.12
C PRO A 308 -2.70 20.84 7.52
N SER A 309 -2.66 22.17 7.55
CA SER A 309 -2.88 22.98 8.76
C SER A 309 -2.03 22.56 9.97
N PHE A 310 -0.73 22.36 9.78
CA PHE A 310 0.20 21.93 10.82
C PHE A 310 0.36 23.04 11.86
N ALA A 311 -0.27 22.89 13.03
CA ALA A 311 -0.17 23.89 14.09
C ALA A 311 1.14 23.79 14.90
N SER A 312 1.53 24.89 15.54
CA SER A 312 2.86 25.05 16.15
C SER A 312 3.14 24.21 17.40
N THR A 313 2.14 23.46 17.88
CA THR A 313 2.24 22.58 19.07
C THR A 313 1.89 21.13 18.74
N GLU A 314 1.67 20.82 17.46
CA GLU A 314 1.25 19.49 17.03
C GLU A 314 2.45 18.66 16.59
N ALA A 315 2.25 17.35 16.48
CA ALA A 315 3.15 16.47 15.78
C ALA A 315 2.41 15.70 14.68
N PHE A 316 3.15 15.28 13.66
CA PHE A 316 2.67 14.36 12.64
C PHE A 316 3.50 13.09 12.63
N VAL A 317 2.82 11.98 12.42
CA VAL A 317 3.42 10.67 12.21
C VAL A 317 3.07 10.24 10.80
N LEU A 318 4.06 10.03 9.95
CA LEU A 318 3.87 9.42 8.64
C LEU A 318 4.35 7.98 8.72
N THR A 319 3.51 7.04 8.28
CA THR A 319 3.86 5.65 8.03
C THR A 319 3.77 5.40 6.55
N LEU A 320 4.89 4.97 5.96
CA LEU A 320 5.00 4.57 4.58
C LEU A 320 5.03 3.05 4.52
N SER A 321 4.32 2.49 3.54
CA SER A 321 4.29 1.05 3.25
C SER A 321 4.00 0.82 1.78
N ALA A 322 4.13 -0.44 1.33
CA ALA A 322 3.58 -0.82 0.04
C ALA A 322 2.05 -0.56 0.02
N PRO A 323 1.47 -0.12 -1.12
CA PRO A 323 0.03 -0.10 -1.33
C PRO A 323 -0.59 -1.45 -0.99
N ASP A 324 -1.73 -1.42 -0.30
CA ASP A 324 -2.55 -2.61 -0.12
C ASP A 324 -3.08 -3.02 -1.50
N THR A 325 -2.44 -4.01 -2.12
CA THR A 325 -2.85 -4.54 -3.43
C THR A 325 -3.98 -5.55 -3.29
N THR A 326 -4.47 -5.79 -2.08
CA THR A 326 -5.63 -6.64 -1.83
C THR A 326 -6.84 -5.88 -2.39
N PRO A 327 -7.46 -6.34 -3.50
CA PRO A 327 -8.76 -5.79 -3.88
C PRO A 327 -9.65 -5.91 -2.64
N LEU A 328 -10.48 -4.90 -2.38
CA LEU A 328 -11.53 -5.06 -1.38
C LEU A 328 -12.29 -6.33 -1.77
N LEU A 329 -12.08 -7.46 -1.07
CA LEU A 329 -12.77 -8.70 -1.41
C LEU A 329 -14.27 -8.41 -1.48
N ASP A 330 -14.94 -9.02 -2.46
CA ASP A 330 -16.32 -8.70 -2.78
C ASP A 330 -17.19 -8.69 -1.51
N PRO A 331 -17.94 -7.60 -1.25
CA PRO A 331 -18.84 -7.53 -0.11
C PRO A 331 -19.85 -8.67 -0.17
N VAL A 332 -20.38 -9.10 0.97
CA VAL A 332 -21.48 -10.07 1.02
C VAL A 332 -22.82 -9.42 0.71
N ALA A 333 -22.94 -8.11 0.94
CA ALA A 333 -24.07 -7.31 0.49
C ALA A 333 -23.64 -5.88 0.17
N VAL A 334 -24.22 -5.31 -0.89
CA VAL A 334 -24.06 -3.90 -1.27
C VAL A 334 -25.41 -3.30 -1.62
N TYR A 335 -25.82 -2.27 -0.90
CA TYR A 335 -26.98 -1.46 -1.21
C TYR A 335 -26.52 -0.03 -1.50
N ALA A 336 -26.26 0.23 -2.78
CA ALA A 336 -25.89 1.56 -3.29
C ALA A 336 -27.10 2.49 -3.47
N PHE A 337 -28.32 1.94 -3.43
CA PHE A 337 -29.57 2.71 -3.56
C PHE A 337 -29.72 3.52 -4.86
N GLU A 338 -29.15 3.04 -5.95
CA GLU A 338 -29.16 3.70 -7.27
C GLU A 338 -30.44 3.48 -8.09
N GLU A 339 -31.41 2.70 -7.61
CA GLU A 339 -32.67 2.44 -8.32
C GLU A 339 -33.53 3.69 -8.49
N GLY A 340 -33.53 4.57 -7.49
CA GLY A 340 -34.22 5.87 -7.52
C GLY A 340 -35.76 5.82 -7.59
N SER A 341 -36.38 4.64 -7.61
CA SER A 341 -37.83 4.44 -7.62
C SER A 341 -38.21 3.00 -7.25
N GLY A 342 -39.50 2.77 -6.94
CA GLY A 342 -40.01 1.45 -6.58
C GLY A 342 -39.81 1.10 -5.10
N SER A 343 -40.04 -0.17 -4.76
CA SER A 343 -40.00 -0.68 -3.37
C SER A 343 -38.88 -1.68 -3.12
N THR A 344 -37.85 -1.71 -3.97
CA THR A 344 -36.78 -2.71 -3.94
C THR A 344 -35.43 -2.02 -3.85
N ALA A 345 -34.57 -2.51 -2.96
CA ALA A 345 -33.15 -2.16 -2.89
C ALA A 345 -32.34 -3.38 -3.33
N SER A 346 -31.69 -3.30 -4.48
CA SER A 346 -30.94 -4.41 -5.06
C SER A 346 -29.62 -4.61 -4.33
N ASP A 347 -29.25 -5.88 -4.16
CA ASP A 347 -27.92 -6.24 -3.68
C ASP A 347 -26.95 -6.34 -4.88
N SER A 348 -26.07 -5.35 -5.04
CA SER A 348 -25.10 -5.31 -6.14
C SER A 348 -23.85 -6.15 -5.89
N SER A 349 -23.75 -6.85 -4.75
CA SER A 349 -22.67 -7.83 -4.50
C SER A 349 -22.76 -9.10 -5.35
N GLY A 350 -23.94 -9.38 -5.91
CA GLY A 350 -24.22 -10.64 -6.61
C GLY A 350 -24.68 -11.79 -5.72
N ASN A 351 -24.80 -11.59 -4.40
CA ASN A 351 -25.23 -12.64 -3.45
C ASN A 351 -26.75 -12.74 -3.28
N GLY A 352 -27.53 -11.90 -3.96
CA GLY A 352 -28.99 -12.00 -4.01
C GLY A 352 -29.72 -11.58 -2.73
N ASN A 353 -29.07 -10.82 -1.84
CA ASN A 353 -29.66 -10.33 -0.59
C ASN A 353 -30.58 -9.11 -0.82
N THR A 354 -31.56 -9.23 -1.72
CA THR A 354 -32.41 -8.10 -2.13
C THR A 354 -33.27 -7.59 -0.97
N GLY A 355 -33.28 -6.27 -0.76
CA GLY A 355 -34.07 -5.59 0.26
C GLY A 355 -35.41 -5.08 -0.28
N THR A 356 -36.39 -4.96 0.62
CA THR A 356 -37.71 -4.37 0.34
C THR A 356 -37.90 -3.12 1.21
N LEU A 357 -38.26 -2.00 0.59
CA LEU A 357 -38.63 -0.77 1.29
C LEU A 357 -40.03 -0.96 1.90
N LEU A 358 -40.15 -0.77 3.21
CA LEU A 358 -41.38 -0.95 3.97
C LEU A 358 -41.79 0.37 4.66
N ASN A 359 -43.10 0.63 4.64
CA ASN A 359 -43.79 1.74 5.32
C ASN A 359 -43.60 3.16 4.77
N GLY A 360 -42.85 3.34 3.68
CA GLY A 360 -42.76 4.61 2.95
C GLY A 360 -41.40 5.31 2.82
N PRO A 361 -40.21 4.66 2.95
CA PRO A 361 -38.95 5.32 2.68
C PRO A 361 -38.92 5.95 1.29
N ILE A 362 -38.30 7.13 1.16
CA ILE A 362 -38.34 7.92 -0.07
C ILE A 362 -36.95 7.97 -0.72
N TRP A 363 -36.88 7.66 -2.01
CA TRP A 363 -35.68 7.85 -2.82
C TRP A 363 -35.28 9.33 -2.90
N THR A 364 -34.01 9.63 -2.65
CA THR A 364 -33.48 10.99 -2.62
C THR A 364 -32.07 11.07 -3.21
N THR A 365 -31.43 12.23 -3.15
CA THR A 365 -30.03 12.42 -3.55
C THR A 365 -29.09 11.91 -2.45
N GLY A 366 -28.14 11.06 -2.83
CA GLY A 366 -27.19 10.42 -1.93
C GLY A 366 -25.89 11.19 -1.75
N LYS A 367 -24.96 10.56 -1.03
CA LYS A 367 -23.56 10.96 -0.97
C LYS A 367 -22.88 10.62 -2.30
N ILE A 368 -23.21 9.46 -2.84
CA ILE A 368 -22.90 9.02 -4.19
C ILE A 368 -24.26 8.81 -4.86
N GLY A 369 -24.47 9.36 -6.07
CA GLY A 369 -25.72 9.16 -6.82
C GLY A 369 -27.02 9.38 -6.02
N LYS A 370 -27.71 8.30 -5.69
CA LYS A 370 -29.03 8.25 -5.02
C LYS A 370 -28.93 7.62 -3.64
N ALA A 371 -29.99 7.79 -2.84
CA ALA A 371 -30.06 7.25 -1.48
C ALA A 371 -31.51 7.05 -1.05
N VAL A 372 -31.72 6.51 0.15
CA VAL A 372 -33.05 6.36 0.77
C VAL A 372 -33.16 7.24 2.00
N SER A 373 -34.26 7.99 2.09
CA SER A 373 -34.64 8.81 3.24
C SER A 373 -35.66 8.08 4.12
N PHE A 374 -35.45 8.14 5.43
CA PHE A 374 -36.22 7.49 6.48
C PHE A 374 -36.82 8.56 7.42
N ASP A 375 -38.09 8.41 7.78
CA ASP A 375 -38.88 9.42 8.49
C ASP A 375 -38.68 9.46 10.02
N GLY A 376 -38.02 8.45 10.60
CA GLY A 376 -37.82 8.30 12.04
C GLY A 376 -39.01 7.71 12.80
N ALA A 377 -39.99 7.12 12.12
CA ALA A 377 -41.15 6.47 12.72
C ALA A 377 -41.16 4.95 12.49
N ASN A 378 -41.23 4.51 11.23
CA ASN A 378 -41.37 3.09 10.89
C ASN A 378 -40.81 2.69 9.51
N ASP A 379 -40.11 3.60 8.84
CA ASP A 379 -39.45 3.36 7.56
C ASP A 379 -38.27 2.39 7.70
N SER A 380 -38.20 1.38 6.84
CA SER A 380 -37.06 0.46 6.79
C SER A 380 -36.83 -0.13 5.40
N VAL A 381 -35.60 -0.61 5.16
CA VAL A 381 -35.33 -1.60 4.13
C VAL A 381 -35.12 -2.93 4.83
N MET A 382 -36.02 -3.88 4.58
CA MET A 382 -35.95 -5.22 5.16
C MET A 382 -35.39 -6.21 4.15
N VAL A 383 -34.38 -6.95 4.58
CA VAL A 383 -33.73 -8.01 3.80
C VAL A 383 -33.97 -9.33 4.52
N ALA A 384 -34.45 -10.33 3.80
CA ALA A 384 -34.75 -11.64 4.36
C ALA A 384 -33.52 -12.25 5.04
N ASN A 385 -33.73 -13.05 6.10
CA ASN A 385 -32.63 -13.69 6.81
C ASN A 385 -31.80 -14.57 5.85
N ASN A 386 -30.49 -14.37 5.87
CA ASN A 386 -29.50 -15.16 5.13
C ASN A 386 -28.25 -15.33 6.01
N SER A 387 -27.71 -16.55 6.09
CA SER A 387 -26.50 -16.84 6.87
C SER A 387 -25.26 -16.14 6.33
N ALA A 388 -25.24 -15.77 5.04
CA ALA A 388 -24.16 -14.96 4.47
C ALA A 388 -24.07 -13.58 5.14
N LEU A 389 -25.20 -13.03 5.59
CA LEU A 389 -25.29 -11.79 6.37
C LEU A 389 -24.96 -12.00 7.85
N MET A 390 -24.47 -13.19 8.25
CA MET A 390 -23.98 -13.48 9.60
C MET A 390 -22.58 -14.11 9.58
N PRO A 391 -21.53 -13.33 9.25
CA PRO A 391 -20.17 -13.83 9.32
C PRO A 391 -19.77 -14.17 10.76
N SER A 392 -19.27 -15.38 11.00
CA SER A 392 -19.04 -15.89 12.36
C SER A 392 -17.65 -15.60 12.93
N SER A 393 -16.64 -15.40 12.09
CA SER A 393 -15.24 -15.20 12.50
C SER A 393 -14.80 -13.74 12.48
N SER A 394 -15.23 -12.98 11.48
CA SER A 394 -14.84 -11.60 11.25
C SER A 394 -15.87 -10.91 10.37
N LEU A 395 -16.05 -9.60 10.53
CA LEU A 395 -17.00 -8.84 9.72
C LEU A 395 -16.62 -7.37 9.59
N THR A 396 -17.23 -6.71 8.61
CA THR A 396 -17.30 -5.25 8.54
C THR A 396 -18.70 -4.82 8.12
N LEU A 397 -19.25 -3.82 8.82
CA LEU A 397 -20.44 -3.07 8.43
C LEU A 397 -20.00 -1.66 8.07
N ALA A 398 -20.49 -1.09 6.97
CA ALA A 398 -20.19 0.28 6.58
C ALA A 398 -21.38 0.95 5.90
N ALA A 399 -21.55 2.25 6.10
CA ALA A 399 -22.58 3.04 5.42
C ALA A 399 -22.23 4.53 5.44
N TRP A 400 -22.69 5.25 4.43
CA TRP A 400 -22.86 6.71 4.49
C TRP A 400 -24.23 7.05 5.08
N PHE A 401 -24.29 8.08 5.91
CA PHE A 401 -25.55 8.56 6.47
C PHE A 401 -25.54 10.07 6.70
N ASN A 402 -26.73 10.65 6.65
CA ASN A 402 -26.99 12.05 7.01
C ASN A 402 -28.16 12.08 7.98
N ALA A 403 -27.85 12.20 9.28
CA ALA A 403 -28.83 12.15 10.35
C ALA A 403 -29.56 13.49 10.54
N ASN A 404 -30.85 13.42 10.82
CA ASN A 404 -31.66 14.58 11.16
C ASN A 404 -31.42 15.01 12.63
N PRO A 405 -31.31 16.32 12.94
CA PRO A 405 -31.16 16.80 14.32
C PRO A 405 -32.29 16.38 15.28
N GLN A 406 -33.48 16.04 14.75
CA GLN A 406 -34.63 15.53 15.48
C GLN A 406 -34.67 13.99 15.56
N GLN A 407 -33.54 13.31 15.41
CA GLN A 407 -33.41 11.86 15.67
C GLN A 407 -33.92 11.52 17.09
N GLY A 408 -34.62 10.40 17.23
CA GLY A 408 -35.03 9.85 18.53
C GLY A 408 -33.85 9.40 19.38
N GLN A 409 -34.15 8.72 20.50
CA GLN A 409 -33.13 8.21 21.43
C GLN A 409 -32.07 7.35 20.73
N PHE A 410 -32.54 6.41 19.91
CA PHE A 410 -31.74 5.54 19.08
C PHE A 410 -32.13 5.70 17.61
N GLY A 411 -31.19 5.46 16.70
CA GLY A 411 -31.45 5.43 15.25
C GLY A 411 -30.58 4.41 14.54
N THR A 412 -31.18 3.34 14.06
CA THR A 412 -30.47 2.22 13.42
C THR A 412 -30.06 2.54 11.99
N ILE A 413 -28.77 2.45 11.69
CA ILE A 413 -28.27 2.52 10.31
C ILE A 413 -28.29 1.10 9.71
N ILE A 414 -27.70 0.12 10.41
CA ILE A 414 -27.70 -1.30 10.04
C ILE A 414 -28.00 -2.13 11.29
N GLY A 415 -29.05 -2.94 11.28
CA GLY A 415 -29.45 -3.79 12.39
C GLY A 415 -29.69 -5.23 11.97
N LYS A 416 -29.12 -6.18 12.71
CA LYS A 416 -29.44 -7.60 12.62
C LYS A 416 -29.31 -8.21 14.02
N THR A 417 -30.15 -7.73 14.93
CA THR A 417 -30.15 -8.07 16.36
C THR A 417 -31.34 -8.98 16.70
N SER A 418 -31.23 -9.81 17.75
CA SER A 418 -32.30 -10.14 18.71
C SER A 418 -31.87 -11.22 19.74
N SER A 419 -30.67 -11.09 20.33
CA SER A 419 -29.89 -12.05 21.17
C SER A 419 -28.74 -12.83 20.50
N GLY A 420 -28.31 -12.32 19.34
CA GLY A 420 -27.02 -12.50 18.68
C GLY A 420 -26.88 -11.41 17.60
N GLY A 421 -25.74 -11.35 16.90
CA GLY A 421 -25.53 -10.46 15.77
C GLY A 421 -24.93 -9.11 16.09
N TYR A 422 -25.35 -8.10 15.35
CA TYR A 422 -24.72 -6.78 15.30
C TYR A 422 -25.72 -5.65 15.12
N TRP A 423 -25.35 -4.48 15.62
CA TRP A 423 -26.06 -3.23 15.43
C TRP A 423 -25.07 -2.10 15.15
N LEU A 424 -25.43 -1.22 14.23
CA LEU A 424 -24.69 0.00 13.93
C LEU A 424 -25.69 1.15 13.79
N GLY A 425 -25.56 2.17 14.63
CA GLY A 425 -26.51 3.26 14.65
C GLY A 425 -26.05 4.46 15.46
N ILE A 426 -26.99 5.29 15.86
CA ILE A 426 -26.80 6.50 16.67
C ILE A 426 -27.40 6.28 18.05
N ASP A 427 -26.64 6.61 19.09
CA ASP A 427 -27.10 6.69 20.48
C ASP A 427 -27.07 8.16 20.96
N ARG A 428 -28.22 8.68 21.39
CA ARG A 428 -28.35 10.06 21.91
C ARG A 428 -28.24 10.17 23.43
N ASP A 429 -28.36 9.07 24.17
CA ASP A 429 -28.54 9.13 25.62
C ASP A 429 -27.22 9.05 26.38
N GLY A 430 -26.18 8.43 25.80
CA GLY A 430 -24.87 8.29 26.45
C GLY A 430 -24.91 7.48 27.76
N THR A 431 -26.03 6.81 28.04
CA THR A 431 -26.16 5.84 29.13
C THR A 431 -25.26 4.62 28.82
N ASP A 432 -24.73 3.96 29.85
CA ASP A 432 -23.64 2.98 29.77
C ASP A 432 -22.23 3.54 29.44
N GLY A 433 -22.01 4.82 29.78
CA GLY A 433 -20.68 5.45 29.70
C GLY A 433 -20.31 5.96 28.30
N GLY A 434 -21.29 6.04 27.39
CA GLY A 434 -21.14 6.58 26.04
C GLY A 434 -21.17 8.11 25.97
N VAL A 435 -20.89 8.64 24.78
CA VAL A 435 -21.00 10.07 24.47
C VAL A 435 -22.37 10.33 23.85
N ALA A 436 -23.16 11.25 24.40
CA ALA A 436 -24.45 11.62 23.83
C ALA A 436 -24.30 12.16 22.40
N ASN A 437 -25.19 11.73 21.50
CA ASN A 437 -25.22 12.09 20.07
C ASN A 437 -24.04 11.52 19.27
N ALA A 438 -23.65 10.28 19.54
CA ALA A 438 -22.55 9.59 18.88
C ALA A 438 -23.05 8.41 18.02
N VAL A 439 -22.26 7.98 17.02
CA VAL A 439 -22.44 6.63 16.48
C VAL A 439 -21.98 5.59 17.49
N CYS A 440 -22.68 4.46 17.50
CA CYS A 440 -22.46 3.33 18.37
C CYS A 440 -22.50 2.04 17.53
N GLY A 441 -21.57 1.13 17.84
CA GLY A 441 -21.54 -0.21 17.29
C GLY A 441 -21.70 -1.23 18.40
N GLU A 442 -22.63 -2.17 18.22
CA GLU A 442 -22.84 -3.29 19.12
C GLU A 442 -22.58 -4.60 18.40
N LEU A 443 -21.89 -5.50 19.09
CA LEU A 443 -21.57 -6.81 18.56
C LEU A 443 -21.68 -7.86 19.67
N ALA A 444 -22.46 -8.91 19.41
CA ALA A 444 -22.52 -10.09 20.28
C ALA A 444 -21.44 -11.09 19.86
N VAL A 445 -20.48 -11.38 20.73
CA VAL A 445 -19.44 -12.40 20.50
C VAL A 445 -19.37 -13.34 21.68
N ALA A 446 -19.43 -14.65 21.42
CA ALA A 446 -19.37 -15.70 22.44
C ALA A 446 -20.35 -15.47 23.62
N GLY A 447 -21.54 -14.94 23.33
CA GLY A 447 -22.58 -14.64 24.32
C GLY A 447 -22.39 -13.33 25.10
N VAL A 448 -21.37 -12.53 24.79
CA VAL A 448 -21.11 -11.23 25.39
C VAL A 448 -21.47 -10.13 24.40
N TRP A 449 -22.32 -9.19 24.82
CA TRP A 449 -22.56 -7.95 24.09
C TRP A 449 -21.45 -6.95 24.38
N LYS A 450 -20.83 -6.46 23.31
CA LYS A 450 -19.84 -5.40 23.40
C LYS A 450 -20.35 -4.17 22.66
N ILE A 451 -20.38 -3.06 23.39
CA ILE A 451 -20.75 -1.74 22.89
C ILE A 451 -19.46 -0.91 22.77
N ILE A 452 -19.29 -0.23 21.64
CA ILE A 452 -18.21 0.74 21.39
C ILE A 452 -18.80 2.02 20.83
N HIS A 453 -18.29 3.17 21.29
CA HIS A 453 -18.90 4.48 21.05
C HIS A 453 -17.93 5.42 20.37
N SER A 454 -18.44 6.25 19.46
CA SER A 454 -17.65 7.31 18.84
C SER A 454 -17.70 8.62 19.62
N GLN A 455 -17.04 9.63 19.05
CA GLN A 455 -17.30 11.04 19.35
C GLN A 455 -18.64 11.50 18.74
N ALA A 456 -19.14 12.67 19.16
CA ALA A 456 -20.36 13.24 18.61
C ALA A 456 -20.31 13.41 17.08
N ILE A 457 -21.43 13.16 16.41
CA ILE A 457 -21.56 13.34 14.96
C ILE A 457 -21.99 14.77 14.58
N VAL A 458 -21.79 15.12 13.31
CA VAL A 458 -22.36 16.34 12.72
C VAL A 458 -23.69 16.00 12.05
N TYR A 459 -24.79 16.49 12.60
CA TYR A 459 -26.12 16.34 12.01
C TYR A 459 -26.28 17.21 10.76
N SER A 460 -27.23 16.85 9.89
CA SER A 460 -27.47 17.52 8.60
C SER A 460 -26.25 17.54 7.66
N ALA A 461 -25.29 16.65 7.90
CA ALA A 461 -24.10 16.47 7.08
C ALA A 461 -23.87 14.97 6.82
N TRP A 462 -23.20 14.68 5.70
CA TRP A 462 -22.78 13.32 5.38
C TRP A 462 -21.66 12.86 6.30
N ASN A 463 -21.88 11.73 6.96
CA ASN A 463 -20.90 10.99 7.74
C ASN A 463 -20.79 9.58 7.18
N HIS A 464 -19.60 8.98 7.24
CA HIS A 464 -19.40 7.57 6.98
C HIS A 464 -19.14 6.85 8.30
N VAL A 465 -19.79 5.72 8.55
CA VAL A 465 -19.54 4.89 9.74
C VAL A 465 -19.13 3.49 9.30
N ALA A 466 -18.20 2.88 10.05
CA ALA A 466 -17.93 1.46 9.91
C ALA A 466 -17.65 0.77 11.25
N LEU A 467 -18.11 -0.47 11.39
CA LEU A 467 -17.81 -1.38 12.49
C LEU A 467 -17.02 -2.57 11.93
N THR A 468 -15.82 -2.82 12.44
CA THR A 468 -15.00 -3.99 12.04
C THR A 468 -14.78 -4.93 13.22
N TYR A 469 -14.65 -6.22 12.94
CA TYR A 469 -14.29 -7.25 13.91
C TYR A 469 -13.38 -8.29 13.26
N ASP A 470 -12.21 -8.52 13.84
CA ASP A 470 -11.15 -9.39 13.27
C ASP A 470 -10.97 -10.73 14.02
N GLY A 471 -11.88 -11.05 14.95
CA GLY A 471 -11.74 -12.22 15.84
C GLY A 471 -11.02 -11.93 17.16
N SER A 472 -10.39 -10.75 17.29
CA SER A 472 -9.61 -10.34 18.48
C SER A 472 -10.01 -8.97 19.05
N ALA A 473 -10.54 -8.08 18.21
CA ALA A 473 -11.03 -6.77 18.63
C ALA A 473 -12.15 -6.27 17.71
N ALA A 474 -13.10 -5.56 18.31
CA ALA A 474 -14.07 -4.73 17.59
C ALA A 474 -13.55 -3.30 17.51
N ARG A 475 -13.72 -2.64 16.35
CA ARG A 475 -13.28 -1.25 16.12
C ARG A 475 -14.35 -0.46 15.40
N LEU A 476 -14.60 0.74 15.89
CA LEU A 476 -15.56 1.68 15.31
C LEU A 476 -14.81 2.79 14.59
N TYR A 477 -15.28 3.13 13.40
CA TYR A 477 -14.74 4.18 12.55
C TYR A 477 -15.82 5.20 12.22
N LEU A 478 -15.44 6.48 12.26
CA LEU A 478 -16.25 7.59 11.79
C LEU A 478 -15.42 8.41 10.80
N ASN A 479 -15.97 8.63 9.60
CA ASN A 479 -15.32 9.33 8.49
C ASN A 479 -13.92 8.77 8.15
N GLY A 480 -13.78 7.44 8.19
CA GLY A 480 -12.53 6.74 7.86
C GLY A 480 -11.51 6.69 8.99
N VAL A 481 -11.79 7.33 10.14
CA VAL A 481 -10.91 7.39 11.30
C VAL A 481 -11.43 6.47 12.40
N GLN A 482 -10.56 5.63 12.96
CA GLN A 482 -10.92 4.81 14.12
C GLN A 482 -11.19 5.72 15.32
N VAL A 483 -12.39 5.64 15.87
CA VAL A 483 -12.84 6.48 17.00
C VAL A 483 -12.89 5.70 18.31
N ASP A 484 -13.03 4.38 18.25
CA ASP A 484 -13.01 3.51 19.43
C ASP A 484 -12.63 2.07 19.07
N SER A 485 -12.18 1.31 20.06
CA SER A 485 -11.87 -0.10 19.94
C SER A 485 -11.95 -0.83 21.27
N ALA A 486 -12.35 -2.09 21.23
CA ALA A 486 -12.30 -2.94 22.40
C ALA A 486 -11.83 -4.37 22.10
N PRO A 487 -11.01 -4.98 22.96
CA PRO A 487 -10.69 -6.40 22.88
C PRO A 487 -11.96 -7.24 22.97
N LEU A 488 -12.09 -8.20 22.06
CA LEU A 488 -13.23 -9.09 21.95
C LEU A 488 -12.81 -10.35 21.20
N THR A 489 -12.99 -11.53 21.79
CA THR A 489 -12.52 -12.79 21.18
C THR A 489 -13.64 -13.82 21.13
N GLY A 490 -13.70 -14.56 20.02
CA GLY A 490 -14.65 -15.67 19.84
C GLY A 490 -15.48 -15.53 18.57
N THR A 491 -16.58 -16.27 18.51
CA THR A 491 -17.48 -16.28 17.36
C THR A 491 -18.60 -15.25 17.52
N VAL A 492 -18.90 -14.52 16.44
CA VAL A 492 -20.09 -13.65 16.38
C VAL A 492 -21.34 -14.50 16.61
N GLY A 493 -22.20 -14.07 17.51
CA GLY A 493 -23.43 -14.77 17.87
C GLY A 493 -24.40 -14.80 16.70
N ASP A 494 -25.03 -15.95 16.46
CA ASP A 494 -25.98 -16.12 15.34
C ASP A 494 -27.37 -15.54 15.67
N THR A 495 -28.15 -15.19 14.63
CA THR A 495 -29.56 -14.78 14.76
C THR A 495 -30.35 -15.08 13.49
N THR A 496 -31.63 -15.44 13.65
CA THR A 496 -32.54 -15.74 12.53
C THR A 496 -33.32 -14.51 12.04
N GLN A 497 -33.03 -13.33 12.57
CA GLN A 497 -33.73 -12.10 12.26
C GLN A 497 -33.43 -11.61 10.84
N PRO A 498 -34.30 -10.81 10.20
CA PRO A 498 -33.92 -10.13 8.96
C PRO A 498 -32.76 -9.17 9.20
N LEU A 499 -32.06 -8.81 8.12
CA LEU A 499 -31.22 -7.62 8.13
C LEU A 499 -32.12 -6.41 7.87
N CYS A 500 -32.00 -5.38 8.69
CA CYS A 500 -32.77 -4.15 8.59
C CYS A 500 -31.83 -2.95 8.40
N ILE A 501 -32.18 -2.07 7.47
CA ILE A 501 -31.53 -0.76 7.29
C ILE A 501 -32.57 0.30 7.63
N GLY A 502 -32.20 1.25 8.50
CA GLY A 502 -33.10 2.31 8.96
C GLY A 502 -33.94 1.97 10.21
N MET A 503 -33.96 0.70 10.64
CA MET A 503 -34.62 0.23 11.87
C MET A 503 -33.89 -1.01 12.40
N ASP A 504 -34.02 -1.30 13.69
CA ASP A 504 -33.54 -2.55 14.30
C ASP A 504 -34.61 -3.67 14.18
N PRO A 505 -34.22 -4.95 13.96
CA PRO A 505 -35.16 -6.04 13.95
C PRO A 505 -35.60 -6.42 15.37
N ASN A 506 -36.89 -6.66 15.54
CA ASN A 506 -37.45 -7.29 16.72
C ASN A 506 -38.62 -8.20 16.30
N GLY A 507 -38.65 -9.43 16.84
CA GLY A 507 -39.75 -10.37 16.56
C GLY A 507 -39.90 -10.84 15.10
N GLY A 508 -38.84 -10.77 14.28
CA GLY A 508 -38.85 -11.19 12.88
C GLY A 508 -39.10 -10.06 11.88
N THR A 509 -39.26 -8.82 12.34
CA THR A 509 -39.54 -7.64 11.51
C THR A 509 -38.71 -6.43 11.94
N CYS A 510 -38.50 -5.46 11.05
CA CYS A 510 -37.87 -4.18 11.39
C CYS A 510 -38.89 -3.32 12.17
N SER A 511 -38.69 -3.12 13.47
CA SER A 511 -39.72 -2.54 14.33
C SER A 511 -39.24 -1.71 15.52
N ASP A 512 -37.92 -1.59 15.74
CA ASP A 512 -37.35 -0.80 16.83
C ASP A 512 -36.33 0.24 16.34
N SER A 513 -36.01 1.24 17.18
CA SER A 513 -34.96 2.26 16.97
C SER A 513 -34.94 2.91 15.57
N PRO A 514 -36.04 3.56 15.14
CA PRO A 514 -36.14 4.10 13.78
C PRO A 514 -35.16 5.24 13.52
N PHE A 515 -34.51 5.17 12.36
CA PHE A 515 -33.60 6.21 11.88
C PHE A 515 -34.37 7.32 11.17
N LYS A 516 -34.00 8.56 11.46
CA LYS A 516 -34.49 9.78 10.85
C LYS A 516 -33.36 10.45 10.08
N GLY A 517 -33.38 10.34 8.76
CA GLY A 517 -32.30 10.86 7.94
C GLY A 517 -32.18 10.15 6.60
N ILE A 518 -31.01 10.23 5.99
CA ILE A 518 -30.70 9.61 4.70
C ILE A 518 -29.59 8.58 4.92
N ILE A 519 -29.71 7.38 4.34
CA ILE A 519 -28.66 6.33 4.33
C ILE A 519 -28.29 6.02 2.89
N ASP A 520 -26.99 5.82 2.65
CA ASP A 520 -26.39 5.57 1.35
C ASP A 520 -25.24 4.55 1.45
N GLU A 521 -24.90 3.87 0.35
CA GLU A 521 -23.70 3.03 0.19
C GLU A 521 -23.49 2.00 1.33
N VAL A 522 -24.54 1.24 1.67
CA VAL A 522 -24.48 0.22 2.73
C VAL A 522 -23.69 -0.99 2.23
N LYS A 523 -22.64 -1.38 2.96
CA LYS A 523 -21.77 -2.51 2.63
C LYS A 523 -21.57 -3.42 3.83
N ILE A 524 -21.64 -4.73 3.60
CA ILE A 524 -21.38 -5.77 4.60
C ILE A 524 -20.31 -6.71 4.06
N TYR A 525 -19.26 -6.96 4.85
CA TYR A 525 -18.17 -7.87 4.51
C TYR A 525 -18.09 -9.01 5.52
N ASN A 526 -17.69 -10.20 5.07
CA ASN A 526 -17.36 -11.36 5.92
C ASN A 526 -15.91 -11.37 6.43
N ARG A 527 -15.28 -10.20 6.44
CA ARG A 527 -13.92 -9.98 6.94
C ARG A 527 -13.81 -8.63 7.62
N ALA A 528 -12.83 -8.49 8.51
CA ALA A 528 -12.42 -7.18 8.97
C ALA A 528 -11.73 -6.43 7.83
N LEU A 529 -12.22 -5.24 7.51
CA LEU A 529 -11.47 -4.28 6.71
C LEU A 529 -10.36 -3.67 7.57
N SER A 530 -9.20 -3.43 6.95
CA SER A 530 -8.15 -2.62 7.55
C SER A 530 -8.61 -1.17 7.70
N GLY A 531 -7.91 -0.39 8.53
CA GLY A 531 -8.20 1.05 8.62
C GLY A 531 -8.12 1.77 7.27
N ALA A 532 -7.16 1.39 6.42
CA ALA A 532 -6.97 1.98 5.08
C ALA A 532 -8.11 1.63 4.13
N GLU A 533 -8.58 0.38 4.19
CA GLU A 533 -9.76 -0.06 3.45
C GLU A 533 -11.02 0.70 3.90
N VAL A 534 -11.23 0.88 5.21
CA VAL A 534 -12.33 1.71 5.73
C VAL A 534 -12.19 3.18 5.34
N PHE A 535 -10.98 3.73 5.35
CA PHE A 535 -10.72 5.10 4.92
C PHE A 535 -11.06 5.28 3.44
N THR A 536 -10.75 4.30 2.59
CA THR A 536 -11.12 4.31 1.17
C THR A 536 -12.65 4.33 0.99
N LEU A 537 -13.40 3.61 1.81
CA LEU A 537 -14.88 3.68 1.80
C LEU A 537 -15.42 5.05 2.25
N ALA A 538 -14.73 5.69 3.18
CA ALA A 538 -15.10 7.00 3.74
C ALA A 538 -14.58 8.21 2.94
N SER A 539 -13.62 7.97 2.05
CA SER A 539 -13.09 8.94 1.10
C SER A 539 -13.18 8.32 -0.29
N PRO A 540 -14.40 7.99 -0.77
CA PRO A 540 -14.54 7.59 -2.15
C PRO A 540 -13.98 8.79 -2.93
N GLY A 541 -12.89 8.57 -3.65
CA GLY A 541 -12.30 9.61 -4.49
C GLY A 541 -13.41 10.26 -5.30
N ALA A 542 -13.24 11.52 -5.71
CA ALA A 542 -14.16 12.10 -6.67
C ALA A 542 -14.40 11.04 -7.77
N PRO A 543 -15.67 10.72 -8.12
CA PRO A 543 -15.95 9.68 -9.09
C PRO A 543 -15.01 9.86 -10.26
N ASP A 544 -14.29 8.79 -10.64
CA ASP A 544 -13.47 8.91 -11.83
C ASP A 544 -14.42 9.25 -12.97
N THR A 545 -14.26 10.44 -13.52
CA THR A 545 -15.04 10.96 -14.64
C THR A 545 -14.16 11.11 -15.87
N THR A 546 -12.88 10.78 -15.73
CA THR A 546 -11.94 10.82 -16.83
C THR A 546 -12.23 9.60 -17.69
N LEU A 547 -12.45 9.83 -18.98
CA LEU A 547 -12.70 8.73 -19.89
C LEU A 547 -11.36 8.05 -20.24
N PRO A 548 -11.31 6.71 -20.36
CA PRO A 548 -10.12 6.03 -20.84
C PRO A 548 -9.80 6.45 -22.27
N SER A 549 -8.53 6.33 -22.69
CA SER A 549 -8.13 6.52 -24.08
C SER A 549 -7.89 5.17 -24.75
N VAL A 550 -8.24 5.04 -26.04
CA VAL A 550 -8.04 3.80 -26.80
C VAL A 550 -7.78 4.07 -28.28
N SER A 551 -6.87 3.30 -28.87
CA SER A 551 -6.54 3.35 -30.29
C SER A 551 -6.21 1.96 -30.83
N LEU A 552 -6.73 1.62 -32.01
CA LEU A 552 -6.36 0.39 -32.71
C LEU A 552 -4.91 0.50 -33.20
N THR A 553 -4.15 -0.57 -33.03
CA THR A 553 -2.75 -0.66 -33.47
C THR A 553 -2.57 -1.57 -34.68
N VAL A 554 -3.34 -2.67 -34.74
CA VAL A 554 -3.34 -3.64 -35.84
C VAL A 554 -4.77 -4.14 -36.07
N PRO A 555 -5.23 -4.33 -37.31
CA PRO A 555 -4.59 -3.97 -38.58
C PRO A 555 -4.54 -2.46 -38.84
N ALA A 556 -3.65 -2.02 -39.73
CA ALA A 556 -3.62 -0.64 -40.20
C ALA A 556 -4.81 -0.33 -41.14
N SER A 557 -5.18 0.95 -41.25
CA SER A 557 -6.25 1.37 -42.16
C SER A 557 -5.91 1.06 -43.62
N GLY A 558 -6.88 0.47 -44.33
CA GLY A 558 -6.77 -0.04 -45.69
C GLY A 558 -6.13 -1.42 -45.80
N ALA A 559 -5.72 -2.06 -44.70
CA ALA A 559 -5.06 -3.37 -44.75
C ALA A 559 -5.96 -4.44 -45.39
N ALA A 560 -5.36 -5.29 -46.22
CA ALA A 560 -6.00 -6.49 -46.73
C ALA A 560 -5.85 -7.62 -45.68
N VAL A 561 -6.95 -8.24 -45.30
CA VAL A 561 -6.99 -9.30 -44.28
C VAL A 561 -7.61 -10.57 -44.84
N SER A 562 -7.03 -11.73 -44.51
CA SER A 562 -7.52 -13.04 -44.96
C SER A 562 -7.02 -14.15 -44.03
N GLY A 563 -7.79 -15.25 -43.93
CA GLY A 563 -7.40 -16.44 -43.18
C GLY A 563 -8.04 -16.57 -41.79
N THR A 564 -7.63 -17.61 -41.06
CA THR A 564 -8.28 -18.02 -39.81
C THR A 564 -7.74 -17.35 -38.56
N ALA A 565 -6.67 -16.55 -38.67
CA ALA A 565 -5.96 -15.97 -37.53
C ALA A 565 -5.45 -14.55 -37.83
N VAL A 566 -6.36 -13.62 -38.05
CA VAL A 566 -6.05 -12.19 -38.19
C VAL A 566 -5.96 -11.57 -36.80
N THR A 567 -4.82 -10.98 -36.45
CA THR A 567 -4.65 -10.26 -35.18
C THR A 567 -5.36 -8.91 -35.23
N VAL A 568 -6.13 -8.60 -34.19
CA VAL A 568 -6.68 -7.26 -33.94
C VAL A 568 -6.24 -6.82 -32.55
N SER A 569 -5.54 -5.68 -32.46
CA SER A 569 -4.95 -5.19 -31.20
C SER A 569 -5.17 -3.70 -31.01
N ALA A 570 -5.13 -3.26 -29.75
CA ALA A 570 -5.30 -1.85 -29.38
C ALA A 570 -4.40 -1.46 -28.20
N ASN A 571 -4.04 -0.19 -28.14
CA ASN A 571 -3.46 0.44 -26.96
C ASN A 571 -4.57 1.18 -26.21
N ALA A 572 -4.66 0.97 -24.90
CA ALA A 572 -5.56 1.71 -24.03
C ALA A 572 -4.82 2.16 -22.75
N THR A 573 -5.09 3.39 -22.31
CA THR A 573 -4.55 3.95 -21.06
C THR A 573 -5.60 4.81 -20.37
N ASP A 574 -5.47 4.92 -19.07
CA ASP A 574 -6.37 5.67 -18.19
C ASP A 574 -5.57 6.25 -17.01
N ASN A 575 -6.12 7.26 -16.31
CA ASN A 575 -5.51 7.86 -15.11
C ASN A 575 -5.56 6.96 -13.87
N VAL A 576 -6.55 6.06 -13.77
CA VAL A 576 -6.65 5.06 -12.69
C VAL A 576 -6.32 3.68 -13.23
N ALA A 577 -7.17 3.13 -14.10
CA ALA A 577 -6.98 1.79 -14.66
C ALA A 577 -7.95 1.50 -15.81
N VAL A 578 -7.47 0.85 -16.87
CA VAL A 578 -8.34 0.27 -17.91
C VAL A 578 -8.80 -1.12 -17.45
N ALA A 579 -10.13 -1.33 -17.36
CA ALA A 579 -10.71 -2.59 -16.93
C ALA A 579 -10.97 -3.58 -18.09
N GLY A 580 -11.05 -3.11 -19.33
CA GLY A 580 -11.18 -3.99 -20.50
C GLY A 580 -11.31 -3.26 -21.83
N VAL A 581 -11.05 -3.99 -22.92
CA VAL A 581 -11.19 -3.54 -24.30
C VAL A 581 -12.07 -4.51 -25.09
N GLN A 582 -13.23 -4.04 -25.56
CA GLN A 582 -14.12 -4.79 -26.44
C GLN A 582 -13.86 -4.41 -27.91
N PHE A 583 -13.32 -5.33 -28.69
CA PHE A 583 -13.17 -5.18 -30.14
C PHE A 583 -14.50 -5.39 -30.87
N LYS A 584 -14.67 -4.71 -31.99
CA LYS A 584 -15.88 -4.75 -32.81
C LYS A 584 -15.57 -4.84 -34.30
N LEU A 585 -16.42 -5.57 -35.03
CA LEU A 585 -16.46 -5.64 -36.49
C LEU A 585 -17.83 -5.14 -36.95
N ASP A 586 -17.86 -4.08 -37.75
CA ASP A 586 -19.08 -3.44 -38.26
C ASP A 586 -20.10 -3.11 -37.15
N GLY A 587 -19.59 -2.70 -35.98
CA GLY A 587 -20.38 -2.34 -34.81
C GLY A 587 -20.79 -3.49 -33.91
N ALA A 588 -20.67 -4.74 -34.36
CA ALA A 588 -20.92 -5.95 -33.56
C ALA A 588 -19.67 -6.37 -32.77
N ASN A 589 -19.84 -6.99 -31.61
CA ASN A 589 -18.72 -7.49 -30.81
C ASN A 589 -17.95 -8.57 -31.56
N LEU A 590 -16.64 -8.38 -31.69
CA LEU A 590 -15.71 -9.33 -32.30
C LEU A 590 -15.05 -10.12 -31.17
N GLY A 591 -15.69 -11.20 -30.72
CA GLY A 591 -15.23 -11.98 -29.56
C GLY A 591 -15.61 -11.36 -28.20
N SER A 592 -15.11 -11.98 -27.13
CA SER A 592 -15.27 -11.48 -25.76
C SER A 592 -14.41 -10.24 -25.52
N GLU A 593 -14.79 -9.42 -24.54
CA GLU A 593 -13.95 -8.34 -24.03
C GLU A 593 -12.60 -8.90 -23.54
N ASP A 594 -11.52 -8.24 -23.91
CA ASP A 594 -10.18 -8.54 -23.42
C ASP A 594 -9.88 -7.70 -22.18
N THR A 595 -9.67 -8.36 -21.04
CA THR A 595 -9.43 -7.71 -19.75
C THR A 595 -7.96 -7.66 -19.37
N THR A 596 -7.06 -8.11 -20.25
CA THR A 596 -5.61 -8.21 -19.96
C THR A 596 -4.76 -7.47 -20.98
N SER A 597 -3.91 -6.55 -20.53
CA SER A 597 -2.94 -5.86 -21.39
C SER A 597 -1.71 -6.74 -21.64
N PRO A 598 -1.15 -6.79 -22.87
CA PRO A 598 -1.53 -6.03 -24.07
C PRO A 598 -2.82 -6.56 -24.73
N TYR A 599 -3.74 -5.64 -25.06
CA TYR A 599 -5.08 -6.00 -25.55
C TYR A 599 -5.04 -6.47 -27.01
N SER A 600 -5.44 -7.72 -27.24
CA SER A 600 -5.43 -8.34 -28.56
C SER A 600 -6.37 -9.54 -28.65
N ILE A 601 -7.02 -9.69 -29.81
CA ILE A 601 -7.80 -10.87 -30.15
C ILE A 601 -7.33 -11.49 -31.47
N THR A 602 -7.74 -12.73 -31.69
CA THR A 602 -7.59 -13.42 -32.99
C THR A 602 -8.94 -13.52 -33.67
N TRP A 603 -9.03 -13.00 -34.90
CA TRP A 603 -10.22 -13.02 -35.73
C TRP A 603 -10.06 -14.01 -36.89
N ASN A 604 -11.03 -14.93 -37.04
CA ASN A 604 -11.16 -15.73 -38.25
C ASN A 604 -11.94 -14.94 -39.32
N SER A 605 -11.23 -14.39 -40.32
CA SER A 605 -11.88 -13.61 -41.37
C SER A 605 -12.62 -14.48 -42.39
N THR A 606 -12.40 -15.79 -42.45
CA THR A 606 -12.99 -16.66 -43.49
C THR A 606 -14.52 -16.79 -43.38
N SER A 607 -15.09 -16.46 -42.23
CA SER A 607 -16.54 -16.39 -42.01
C SER A 607 -17.14 -15.01 -42.33
N THR A 608 -16.31 -14.03 -42.65
CA THR A 608 -16.73 -12.67 -43.01
C THR A 608 -16.75 -12.53 -44.54
N ALA A 609 -17.75 -11.82 -45.07
CA ALA A 609 -17.86 -11.56 -46.50
C ALA A 609 -16.62 -10.82 -47.03
N ASN A 610 -16.30 -10.99 -48.31
CA ASN A 610 -15.24 -10.20 -48.93
C ASN A 610 -15.73 -8.76 -49.16
N GLY A 611 -14.83 -7.79 -48.96
CA GLY A 611 -15.14 -6.37 -49.12
C GLY A 611 -14.60 -5.50 -48.00
N SER A 612 -15.04 -4.25 -47.97
CA SER A 612 -14.65 -3.28 -46.97
C SER A 612 -15.42 -3.51 -45.66
N HIS A 613 -14.70 -3.60 -44.55
CA HIS A 613 -15.22 -3.75 -43.19
C HIS A 613 -14.59 -2.73 -42.25
N THR A 614 -15.26 -2.46 -41.13
CA THR A 614 -14.80 -1.49 -40.12
C THR A 614 -14.49 -2.18 -38.80
N LEU A 615 -13.28 -1.99 -38.30
CA LEU A 615 -12.86 -2.41 -36.97
C LEU A 615 -12.90 -1.22 -36.02
N SER A 616 -13.38 -1.42 -34.80
CA SER A 616 -13.26 -0.45 -33.71
C SER A 616 -13.02 -1.16 -32.38
N ALA A 617 -12.67 -0.39 -31.35
CA ALA A 617 -12.44 -0.90 -30.00
C ALA A 617 -13.10 0.05 -28.99
N VAL A 618 -13.73 -0.51 -27.95
CA VAL A 618 -14.30 0.24 -26.83
C VAL A 618 -13.50 -0.11 -25.58
N ALA A 619 -12.80 0.86 -25.01
CA ALA A 619 -12.15 0.69 -23.71
C ALA A 619 -13.11 1.14 -22.60
N ARG A 620 -13.11 0.43 -21.49
CA ARG A 620 -13.75 0.85 -20.24
C ARG A 620 -12.75 0.86 -19.10
N ASP A 621 -12.92 1.80 -18.17
CA ASP A 621 -12.17 1.83 -16.92
C ASP A 621 -12.87 1.01 -15.82
N SER A 622 -12.28 1.00 -14.62
CA SER A 622 -12.85 0.36 -13.42
C SER A 622 -14.12 1.06 -12.91
N SER A 623 -14.37 2.30 -13.30
CA SER A 623 -15.55 3.10 -12.96
C SER A 623 -16.64 3.05 -14.05
N ALA A 624 -16.48 2.15 -15.02
CA ALA A 624 -17.37 1.93 -16.17
C ALA A 624 -17.52 3.11 -17.14
N ASN A 625 -16.64 4.13 -17.07
CA ASN A 625 -16.50 5.12 -18.13
C ASN A 625 -16.01 4.45 -19.41
N LYS A 626 -16.47 4.91 -20.57
CA LYS A 626 -16.19 4.27 -21.85
C LYS A 626 -15.74 5.27 -22.91
N THR A 627 -14.75 4.86 -23.68
CA THR A 627 -14.36 5.54 -24.92
C THR A 627 -14.33 4.53 -26.06
N THR A 628 -14.84 4.95 -27.22
CA THR A 628 -14.72 4.19 -28.47
C THR A 628 -13.59 4.79 -29.29
N ALA A 629 -12.63 3.96 -29.72
CA ALA A 629 -11.58 4.35 -30.65
C ALA A 629 -12.17 4.77 -32.00
N ALA A 630 -11.43 5.59 -32.75
CA ALA A 630 -11.72 5.81 -34.16
C ALA A 630 -11.68 4.48 -34.93
N SER A 631 -12.68 4.25 -35.79
CA SER A 631 -12.74 3.03 -36.59
C SER A 631 -11.65 2.99 -37.67
N VAL A 632 -11.13 1.80 -37.93
CA VAL A 632 -10.18 1.50 -38.98
C VAL A 632 -10.89 0.67 -40.06
N THR A 633 -10.76 1.07 -41.32
CA THR A 633 -11.30 0.29 -42.45
C THR A 633 -10.30 -0.78 -42.88
N VAL A 634 -10.75 -2.01 -43.09
CA VAL A 634 -9.95 -3.13 -43.62
C VAL A 634 -10.69 -3.77 -44.79
N ASN A 635 -9.95 -4.42 -45.70
CA ASN A 635 -10.53 -5.13 -46.84
C ASN A 635 -10.36 -6.64 -46.63
N VAL A 636 -11.48 -7.34 -46.38
CA VAL A 636 -11.50 -8.80 -46.28
C VAL A 636 -11.42 -9.40 -47.69
N SER A 637 -10.45 -10.29 -47.91
CA SER A 637 -10.23 -10.95 -49.19
C SER A 637 -9.90 -12.44 -49.01
N ASN A 638 -10.91 -13.24 -48.66
CA ASN A 638 -10.77 -14.68 -48.41
C ASN A 638 -10.70 -15.53 -49.70
N GLY A 639 -10.46 -14.93 -50.87
CA GLY A 639 -10.68 -15.56 -52.17
C GLY A 639 -9.58 -15.43 -53.22
N LEU A 640 -8.37 -14.97 -52.88
CA LEU A 640 -7.27 -14.90 -53.85
C LEU A 640 -6.47 -16.21 -53.86
N VAL A 641 -6.84 -17.14 -54.75
CA VAL A 641 -5.85 -18.02 -55.36
C VAL A 641 -5.03 -17.13 -56.28
N VAL A 642 -3.76 -16.90 -55.97
CA VAL A 642 -2.87 -16.17 -56.88
C VAL A 642 -2.81 -16.98 -58.18
N PRO A 643 -3.19 -16.42 -59.35
CA PRO A 643 -3.05 -17.13 -60.61
C PRO A 643 -1.59 -17.51 -60.81
N ASP A 644 -1.31 -18.80 -61.01
CA ASP A 644 0.04 -19.22 -61.33
C ASP A 644 0.38 -18.73 -62.73
N THR A 645 1.40 -17.89 -62.82
CA THR A 645 1.87 -17.27 -64.07
C THR A 645 3.30 -17.67 -64.41
N ALA A 646 3.95 -18.45 -63.54
CA ALA A 646 5.30 -18.92 -63.76
C ALA A 646 5.25 -20.24 -64.55
N PRO A 647 5.93 -20.35 -65.70
CA PRO A 647 6.04 -21.63 -66.40
C PRO A 647 6.98 -22.59 -65.67
N PRO A 648 6.77 -23.91 -65.79
CA PRO A 648 7.70 -24.92 -65.29
C PRO A 648 9.14 -24.69 -65.77
N GLN A 649 10.12 -25.22 -65.04
CA GLN A 649 11.49 -25.37 -65.53
C GLN A 649 11.68 -26.81 -66.03
N VAL A 650 12.26 -26.99 -67.21
CA VAL A 650 12.52 -28.32 -67.80
C VAL A 650 13.96 -28.43 -68.30
N SER A 651 14.60 -29.57 -68.02
CA SER A 651 15.98 -29.86 -68.46
C SER A 651 16.14 -31.33 -68.82
N PHE A 652 16.96 -31.63 -69.83
CA PHE A 652 17.28 -33.01 -70.18
C PHE A 652 18.25 -33.62 -69.17
N THR A 653 17.95 -34.83 -68.71
CA THR A 653 18.89 -35.65 -67.94
C THR A 653 19.50 -36.76 -68.80
N SER A 654 18.82 -37.16 -69.89
CA SER A 654 19.36 -38.07 -70.91
C SER A 654 18.46 -38.06 -72.16
N PRO A 655 19.00 -38.20 -73.38
CA PRO A 655 20.42 -38.06 -73.71
C PRO A 655 20.87 -36.60 -73.56
N LEU A 656 22.18 -36.38 -73.58
CA LEU A 656 22.74 -35.02 -73.65
C LEU A 656 22.75 -34.51 -75.10
N ASP A 657 22.81 -33.19 -75.25
CA ASP A 657 22.92 -32.57 -76.57
C ASP A 657 24.19 -33.04 -77.31
N GLY A 658 24.05 -33.33 -78.61
CA GLY A 658 25.09 -33.89 -79.45
C GLY A 658 25.38 -35.40 -79.25
N ALA A 659 24.61 -36.10 -78.41
CA ALA A 659 24.85 -37.52 -78.16
C ALA A 659 24.73 -38.38 -79.43
N ARG A 660 25.62 -39.37 -79.57
CA ARG A 660 25.52 -40.39 -80.63
C ARG A 660 24.74 -41.60 -80.14
N VAL A 661 23.57 -41.84 -80.71
CA VAL A 661 22.60 -42.87 -80.29
C VAL A 661 22.57 -44.04 -81.27
N GLN A 662 22.44 -45.27 -80.78
CA GLN A 662 22.49 -46.45 -81.64
C GLN A 662 21.20 -46.60 -82.45
N LYS A 663 21.31 -46.76 -83.77
CA LYS A 663 20.14 -47.05 -84.62
C LYS A 663 19.43 -48.34 -84.20
N ASP A 664 18.14 -48.45 -84.49
CA ASP A 664 17.29 -49.63 -84.20
C ASP A 664 17.17 -50.01 -82.71
N HIS A 665 17.69 -49.19 -81.80
CA HIS A 665 17.65 -49.40 -80.36
C HIS A 665 16.64 -48.46 -79.68
N LYS A 666 16.18 -48.87 -78.49
CA LYS A 666 15.34 -48.06 -77.61
C LYS A 666 16.22 -47.04 -76.88
N LEU A 667 15.92 -45.76 -77.05
CA LEU A 667 16.53 -44.62 -76.39
C LEU A 667 15.57 -44.09 -75.32
N ASN A 668 16.04 -44.01 -74.08
CA ASN A 668 15.31 -43.34 -73.01
C ASN A 668 15.58 -41.84 -73.08
N ILE A 669 14.52 -41.08 -73.31
CA ILE A 669 14.49 -39.62 -73.24
C ILE A 669 13.93 -39.28 -71.85
N ASN A 670 14.77 -38.67 -71.03
CA ASN A 670 14.50 -38.31 -69.65
C ASN A 670 14.64 -36.80 -69.50
N ALA A 671 13.63 -36.17 -68.90
CA ALA A 671 13.62 -34.75 -68.60
C ALA A 671 13.23 -34.51 -67.14
N ALA A 672 14.04 -33.77 -66.40
CA ALA A 672 13.67 -33.28 -65.08
C ALA A 672 12.81 -32.02 -65.26
N ALA A 673 11.66 -31.97 -64.58
CA ALA A 673 10.81 -30.79 -64.59
C ALA A 673 10.34 -30.42 -63.17
N THR A 674 10.38 -29.12 -62.85
CA THR A 674 9.96 -28.58 -61.55
C THR A 674 9.18 -27.30 -61.75
N ASP A 675 8.31 -26.97 -60.80
CA ASP A 675 7.43 -25.80 -60.86
C ASP A 675 7.17 -25.27 -59.44
N ASN A 676 6.77 -24.00 -59.32
CA ASN A 676 6.45 -23.37 -58.03
C ASN A 676 5.15 -23.90 -57.40
N ILE A 677 4.23 -24.46 -58.19
CA ILE A 677 3.06 -25.17 -57.69
C ILE A 677 3.14 -26.64 -58.05
N LYS A 678 3.08 -26.98 -59.34
CA LYS A 678 3.04 -28.38 -59.80
C LYS A 678 3.19 -28.49 -61.32
N VAL A 679 4.08 -29.38 -61.77
CA VAL A 679 4.12 -29.86 -63.17
C VAL A 679 2.96 -30.85 -63.40
N SER A 680 2.11 -30.58 -64.40
CA SER A 680 0.96 -31.42 -64.77
C SER A 680 1.33 -32.53 -65.76
N LYS A 681 2.19 -32.23 -66.74
CA LYS A 681 2.66 -33.19 -67.75
C LYS A 681 3.95 -32.74 -68.44
N VAL A 682 4.68 -33.70 -69.01
CA VAL A 682 5.79 -33.45 -69.94
C VAL A 682 5.55 -34.19 -71.25
N GLU A 683 5.62 -33.47 -72.36
CA GLU A 683 5.42 -33.98 -73.72
C GLU A 683 6.77 -34.12 -74.43
N PHE A 684 6.96 -35.22 -75.17
CA PHE A 684 8.21 -35.60 -75.82
C PHE A 684 8.04 -35.61 -77.34
N TYR A 685 8.82 -34.81 -78.06
CA TYR A 685 8.76 -34.64 -79.50
C TYR A 685 10.08 -35.07 -80.15
N VAL A 686 9.99 -35.64 -81.34
CA VAL A 686 11.13 -35.88 -82.23
C VAL A 686 10.81 -35.31 -83.60
N ASP A 687 11.66 -34.41 -84.09
CA ASP A 687 11.51 -33.64 -85.33
C ASP A 687 10.13 -32.95 -85.43
N GLY A 688 9.69 -32.37 -84.30
CA GLY A 688 8.41 -31.66 -84.19
C GLY A 688 7.17 -32.57 -84.08
N VAL A 689 7.34 -33.90 -84.09
CA VAL A 689 6.23 -34.86 -83.95
C VAL A 689 6.15 -35.37 -82.51
N LEU A 690 4.99 -35.19 -81.86
CA LEU A 690 4.73 -35.73 -80.52
C LEU A 690 4.85 -37.26 -80.52
N LYS A 691 5.65 -37.78 -79.61
CA LYS A 691 5.91 -39.22 -79.44
C LYS A 691 5.24 -39.78 -78.20
N GLY A 692 5.13 -38.99 -77.13
CA GLY A 692 4.42 -39.38 -75.93
C GLY A 692 4.31 -38.27 -74.90
N THR A 693 3.51 -38.53 -73.88
CA THR A 693 3.26 -37.63 -72.75
C THR A 693 3.43 -38.44 -71.47
N ASP A 694 4.14 -37.89 -70.50
CA ASP A 694 4.28 -38.45 -69.17
C ASP A 694 3.68 -37.49 -68.13
N THR A 695 2.83 -38.01 -67.25
CA THR A 695 2.13 -37.25 -66.21
C THR A 695 2.57 -37.64 -64.80
N VAL A 696 3.43 -38.65 -64.67
CA VAL A 696 3.84 -39.22 -63.38
C VAL A 696 5.37 -39.33 -63.34
N PRO A 697 6.06 -38.34 -62.77
CA PRO A 697 7.51 -38.41 -62.68
C PRO A 697 7.96 -39.51 -61.70
N ASP A 698 9.22 -39.90 -61.79
CA ASP A 698 9.85 -40.70 -60.74
C ASP A 698 10.14 -39.88 -59.46
N SER A 699 10.75 -40.52 -58.45
CA SER A 699 11.08 -39.90 -57.17
C SER A 699 12.05 -38.71 -57.25
N ASN A 700 12.67 -38.45 -58.41
CA ASN A 700 13.59 -37.34 -58.65
C ASN A 700 13.00 -36.28 -59.59
N ASN A 701 11.67 -36.26 -59.77
CA ASN A 701 10.96 -35.37 -60.70
C ASN A 701 11.37 -35.55 -62.17
N VAL A 702 11.77 -36.76 -62.56
CA VAL A 702 12.15 -37.08 -63.94
C VAL A 702 11.01 -37.77 -64.68
N TYR A 703 10.61 -37.15 -65.79
CA TYR A 703 9.64 -37.65 -66.76
C TYR A 703 10.36 -38.40 -67.89
N LYS A 704 9.76 -39.46 -68.41
CA LYS A 704 10.43 -40.42 -69.28
C LYS A 704 9.59 -40.82 -70.49
N TYR A 705 10.27 -40.92 -71.63
CA TYR A 705 9.72 -41.53 -72.84
C TYR A 705 10.75 -42.43 -73.52
N VAL A 706 10.32 -43.60 -73.99
CA VAL A 706 11.19 -44.55 -74.69
C VAL A 706 10.95 -44.46 -76.19
N TRP A 707 11.91 -43.90 -76.92
CA TRP A 707 11.85 -43.73 -78.36
C TRP A 707 12.72 -44.77 -79.09
N ARG A 708 12.22 -45.40 -80.16
CA ARG A 708 13.04 -46.29 -81.01
C ARG A 708 13.73 -45.48 -82.10
N VAL A 709 15.06 -45.41 -82.08
CA VAL A 709 15.86 -44.67 -83.06
C VAL A 709 15.70 -45.32 -84.45
N PRO A 710 15.39 -44.55 -85.51
CA PRO A 710 15.20 -45.10 -86.85
C PRO A 710 16.47 -45.73 -87.47
N PRO A 711 16.34 -46.56 -88.52
CA PRO A 711 17.44 -47.31 -89.12
C PRO A 711 18.60 -46.54 -89.80
N PRO A 712 18.41 -45.35 -90.40
CA PRO A 712 19.52 -44.65 -91.08
C PRO A 712 20.63 -44.19 -90.10
N ILE A 713 21.90 -44.32 -90.51
CA ILE A 713 23.07 -43.85 -89.74
C ILE A 713 23.43 -42.43 -90.17
N GLY A 714 23.94 -41.62 -89.23
CA GLY A 714 24.40 -40.24 -89.49
C GLY A 714 23.28 -39.22 -89.58
N VAL A 715 22.04 -39.61 -89.27
CA VAL A 715 20.89 -38.70 -89.23
C VAL A 715 20.84 -38.03 -87.87
N THR A 716 20.77 -36.71 -87.87
CA THR A 716 20.56 -35.91 -86.66
C THR A 716 19.07 -35.69 -86.44
N TYR A 717 18.59 -36.09 -85.28
CA TYR A 717 17.21 -35.92 -84.83
C TYR A 717 17.14 -34.80 -83.80
N ARG A 718 16.15 -33.92 -83.93
CA ARG A 718 15.85 -32.87 -82.96
C ARG A 718 14.85 -33.39 -81.94
N ILE A 719 15.26 -33.54 -80.69
CA ILE A 719 14.39 -33.95 -79.59
C ILE A 719 13.97 -32.70 -78.82
N GLN A 720 12.67 -32.50 -78.63
CA GLN A 720 12.13 -31.42 -77.82
C GLN A 720 11.27 -32.01 -76.70
N VAL A 721 11.38 -31.45 -75.49
CA VAL A 721 10.47 -31.72 -74.39
C VAL A 721 9.74 -30.46 -74.00
N ILE A 722 8.45 -30.54 -73.69
CA ILE A 722 7.64 -29.41 -73.24
C ILE A 722 6.98 -29.79 -71.91
N ALA A 723 7.27 -29.06 -70.85
CA ALA A 723 6.65 -29.24 -69.54
C ALA A 723 5.50 -28.24 -69.37
N TYR A 724 4.39 -28.70 -68.78
CA TYR A 724 3.19 -27.91 -68.50
C TYR A 724 2.89 -27.94 -67.00
N ASP A 725 2.39 -26.86 -66.44
CA ASP A 725 1.82 -26.83 -65.08
C ASP A 725 0.30 -27.09 -65.09
N SER A 726 -0.35 -27.01 -63.93
CA SER A 726 -1.82 -27.13 -63.81
C SER A 726 -2.60 -25.93 -64.35
N SER A 727 -1.94 -24.80 -64.56
CA SER A 727 -2.51 -23.54 -65.10
C SER A 727 -2.26 -23.38 -66.60
N ASN A 728 -1.67 -24.39 -67.23
CA ASN A 728 -1.29 -24.48 -68.64
C ASN A 728 -0.17 -23.50 -69.08
N ASN A 729 0.64 -22.99 -68.14
CA ASN A 729 1.92 -22.37 -68.49
C ASN A 729 2.90 -23.47 -68.93
N SER A 730 3.84 -23.14 -69.82
CA SER A 730 4.77 -24.12 -70.36
C SER A 730 6.17 -23.59 -70.63
N SER A 731 7.15 -24.49 -70.57
CA SER A 731 8.52 -24.26 -71.04
C SER A 731 9.00 -25.46 -71.86
N SER A 732 10.04 -25.25 -72.67
CA SER A 732 10.57 -26.32 -73.50
C SER A 732 12.10 -26.39 -73.47
N GLY A 733 12.63 -27.62 -73.54
CA GLY A 733 14.03 -27.91 -73.78
C GLY A 733 14.20 -28.57 -75.14
N VAL A 734 15.32 -28.31 -75.82
CA VAL A 734 15.64 -28.94 -77.12
C VAL A 734 17.08 -29.45 -77.11
N ILE A 735 17.29 -30.65 -77.64
CA ILE A 735 18.61 -31.22 -77.92
C ILE A 735 18.64 -31.87 -79.31
N SER A 736 19.82 -32.14 -79.82
CA SER A 736 20.06 -32.89 -81.05
C SER A 736 20.83 -34.18 -80.74
N VAL A 737 20.44 -35.29 -81.36
CA VAL A 737 21.18 -36.56 -81.27
C VAL A 737 21.43 -37.12 -82.66
N THR A 738 22.58 -37.75 -82.89
CA THR A 738 22.93 -38.32 -84.21
C THR A 738 22.96 -39.84 -84.14
N SER A 739 22.28 -40.52 -85.07
CA SER A 739 22.33 -41.98 -85.13
C SER A 739 23.73 -42.48 -85.52
N LYS A 740 24.22 -43.51 -84.82
CA LYS A 740 25.45 -44.25 -85.13
C LYS A 740 25.20 -45.72 -85.40
#